data_AF-A0A3L7WUR8-F1
#
_entry.id   AF-A0A3L7WUR8-F1
#
_cell.length_a   1.000
_cell.length_b   1.000
_cell.length_c   1.000
_cell.angle_alpha   90.00
_cell.angle_beta   90.00
_cell.angle_gamma   90.00
#
_symmetry.space_group_name_H-M   'P 1'
#
loop_
_entity.id
_entity.type
_entity.pdbx_description
1 polymer ?
#
loop_
_entity_poly.entity_id
_entity_poly.type
_entity_poly.pdbx_seq_one_letter_code
_entity_poly.pdbx_strand_id
1 'polypeptide(L)'
;MRRLSLAVFSVLIILACCAVALRTQSFDSRVAAAPRLSRSTQISLGSDHSCAMLTTGVVKCWGANNNGQLGLGNTNSYGDAVSETGAGLPAVDLDQTAKYISAGYGHTCAIRNDNSTVCWGENFWGTLGNGSRSNIGDNSGEMGSSLIAVDLSTDYATSLSAGYQFTCAILNTSQVKCWGVNDVGQTGADGWHGMSSDTMGANLPAVNLGAGRTAKAISAGRQHACAILDNDTVKCWGANTYGQLGLGNTASLVYPNIGEAAVVNLGTGRTAKTIAAGSYHTCAILDNGSLKCWGFNASGQLGQDTTANIGDGSGEMGDSLPAINLGSGRTAVAVAACKRGDLDYTCAILDNGTLKCWGDNGFGQLGQGDMNNRGDSTAEMAALAAVNLGTGIQVTAVAIGAAHSCQILSSTNIKCFGHGQNGKLGYGDADTRGYTSSAMGDNLPIVDLDGVSPTATSTPVDTDTPTASNTPVDTSTPSQTNTPTVTRTASKTYTRSKTPTRSKTKTKTRTPTKSKTPTRTPIGYVSRVSALASGSSHSCAILASSVVKCWGLNTNGQLGLGDTASRGDAGGEMGNSLPAVDLGTGVLASKIYAGSDHTCILTTTKRVKCWGGNGAGQLGIGDTNHRGDGSGEMGDILPYVDLGTGRTASAVALGEGSTCALLDNATLVCWGQNVFGQLGVGSIDTIGDASSEMGDALVPVDVGTGRTVKSIAARSLGYCALLDDDSIKCWGNNWDGQLGVGDTDHRGDGSGEMGDDLARVPFSTDLTPVELAGNADAACARFDDGTVRCWGSNVYGALGIGDAVNRGESAGQIAALSAIDLGSGHTAKRIYGGLGNSFCALLDDDSLKCWGDNSDANLGIGVGATDTNWGNATGEMGDTLPTVDVGTGTTVSALSIGSDFRCAILTISTGVKCWGENSNGQLGSGSTTEDYGVYPASDMGDALPFVRLGIIVPSTSTPTPTKTLSPSRTKSTTKTLTPSRTATRTTAP
;
A
#
# COMPACT_ATOMS: atom_id res chain seq x y z
N MET A 1 28.46 -1.67 -74.21
CA MET A 1 27.50 -2.79 -73.98
C MET A 1 28.19 -3.84 -73.13
N ARG A 2 27.56 -4.59 -72.22
CA ARG A 2 26.16 -4.59 -71.73
C ARG A 2 26.13 -5.32 -70.36
N ARG A 3 25.28 -4.86 -69.44
CA ARG A 3 24.53 -5.63 -68.41
C ARG A 3 25.24 -6.71 -67.56
N LEU A 4 25.20 -6.47 -66.24
CA LEU A 4 25.35 -7.41 -65.10
C LEU A 4 26.77 -7.98 -64.86
N SER A 5 27.09 -8.12 -63.57
CA SER A 5 28.26 -8.81 -62.98
C SER A 5 29.67 -8.37 -63.41
N LEU A 6 30.11 -7.21 -62.89
CA LEU A 6 31.46 -7.03 -62.35
C LEU A 6 31.34 -6.66 -60.86
N ALA A 7 32.18 -7.15 -59.95
CA ALA A 7 33.16 -8.23 -60.07
C ALA A 7 33.35 -8.95 -58.73
N VAL A 8 33.48 -10.28 -58.78
CA VAL A 8 34.24 -11.05 -57.77
C VAL A 8 35.72 -11.01 -58.18
N PHE A 9 36.64 -11.25 -57.24
CA PHE A 9 38.11 -11.16 -57.40
C PHE A 9 38.72 -9.75 -57.42
N SER A 10 38.88 -9.19 -56.23
CA SER A 10 40.24 -9.08 -55.65
C SER A 10 40.11 -9.40 -54.15
N VAL A 11 40.41 -10.64 -53.76
CA VAL A 11 41.67 -10.98 -53.06
C VAL A 11 41.70 -10.31 -51.68
N LEU A 12 41.24 -10.98 -50.62
CA LEU A 12 41.99 -12.06 -49.92
C LEU A 12 43.32 -11.54 -49.28
N ILE A 13 43.25 -10.31 -48.77
CA ILE A 13 44.01 -9.64 -47.71
C ILE A 13 42.98 -8.71 -47.01
N ILE A 14 43.25 -8.19 -45.81
CA ILE A 14 42.27 -7.47 -44.95
C ILE A 14 41.12 -8.38 -44.45
N LEU A 15 41.47 -9.62 -44.07
CA LEU A 15 40.72 -10.41 -43.08
C LEU A 15 41.63 -10.71 -41.86
N ALA A 16 42.59 -9.81 -41.62
CA ALA A 16 43.53 -9.79 -40.51
C ALA A 16 43.93 -8.33 -40.23
N CYS A 17 44.00 -7.98 -38.95
CA CYS A 17 44.19 -6.65 -38.35
C CYS A 17 42.97 -5.71 -38.33
N CYS A 18 42.57 -5.32 -37.11
CA CYS A 18 41.65 -4.23 -36.71
C CYS A 18 40.19 -4.33 -37.24
N ALA A 19 39.14 -4.53 -36.45
CA ALA A 19 38.97 -4.49 -34.98
C ALA A 19 39.36 -3.15 -34.31
N VAL A 20 38.39 -2.22 -34.22
CA VAL A 20 38.14 -1.25 -33.10
C VAL A 20 37.07 -0.21 -33.51
N ALA A 21 36.12 0.07 -32.60
CA ALA A 21 35.20 1.22 -32.48
C ALA A 21 34.35 1.75 -33.68
N LEU A 22 33.03 1.86 -33.50
CA LEU A 22 32.13 2.70 -34.33
C LEU A 22 30.74 2.91 -33.68
N ARG A 23 30.20 4.15 -33.68
CA ARG A 23 28.75 4.45 -33.48
C ARG A 23 28.32 5.89 -33.89
N THR A 24 27.16 6.36 -33.42
CA THR A 24 26.21 7.20 -34.21
C THR A 24 25.34 8.15 -33.37
N GLN A 25 24.98 9.36 -33.85
CA GLN A 25 23.81 10.11 -33.32
C GLN A 25 23.24 11.24 -34.23
N SER A 26 21.90 11.43 -34.23
CA SER A 26 21.18 12.73 -34.12
C SER A 26 19.63 12.59 -34.09
N PHE A 27 18.99 13.20 -33.07
CA PHE A 27 17.63 13.86 -32.91
C PHE A 27 16.36 13.42 -33.74
N ASP A 28 15.09 13.68 -33.34
CA ASP A 28 14.50 14.69 -32.40
C ASP A 28 13.07 14.38 -31.81
N SER A 29 12.78 14.94 -30.62
CA SER A 29 11.49 15.41 -30.02
C SER A 29 10.27 14.49 -29.71
N ARG A 30 9.78 14.50 -28.44
CA ARG A 30 8.44 14.99 -27.94
C ARG A 30 8.17 14.69 -26.45
N VAL A 31 7.08 15.28 -25.89
CA VAL A 31 6.77 15.46 -24.44
C VAL A 31 5.79 14.41 -23.86
N ALA A 32 5.90 14.09 -22.56
CA ALA A 32 5.08 13.11 -21.80
C ALA A 32 4.19 13.75 -20.68
N ALA A 33 3.49 12.93 -19.88
CA ALA A 33 2.49 13.35 -18.87
C ALA A 33 2.56 12.56 -17.54
N ALA A 34 1.88 13.05 -16.48
CA ALA A 34 2.10 12.69 -15.07
C ALA A 34 1.18 11.56 -14.47
N PRO A 35 1.59 10.91 -13.34
CA PRO A 35 0.86 9.80 -12.69
C PRO A 35 -0.25 10.23 -11.69
N ARG A 36 -0.90 9.28 -10.98
CA ARG A 36 -2.12 9.52 -10.16
C ARG A 36 -2.18 8.76 -8.81
N LEU A 37 -2.62 9.45 -7.76
CA LEU A 37 -2.71 9.02 -6.34
C LEU A 37 -3.61 7.79 -6.05
N SER A 38 -3.32 7.12 -4.92
CA SER A 38 -4.20 6.18 -4.19
C SER A 38 -5.36 6.91 -3.50
N ARG A 39 -6.42 6.18 -3.09
CA ARG A 39 -7.74 6.77 -2.78
C ARG A 39 -8.54 5.95 -1.75
N SER A 40 -9.26 6.62 -0.84
CA SER A 40 -10.26 5.95 0.01
C SER A 40 -11.56 5.65 -0.78
N THR A 41 -12.20 4.51 -0.48
CA THR A 41 -13.45 4.04 -1.11
C THR A 41 -14.59 3.86 -0.12
N GLN A 42 -14.30 3.45 1.12
CA GLN A 42 -15.27 3.30 2.19
C GLN A 42 -14.67 3.79 3.52
N ILE A 43 -15.52 4.32 4.39
CA ILE A 43 -15.19 4.59 5.79
C ILE A 43 -16.30 4.05 6.68
N SER A 44 -15.95 3.52 7.84
CA SER A 44 -16.85 2.98 8.86
C SER A 44 -16.28 3.32 10.23
N LEU A 45 -17.10 3.90 11.10
CA LEU A 45 -16.69 4.33 12.44
C LEU A 45 -17.37 3.45 13.49
N GLY A 46 -16.62 3.14 14.56
CA GLY A 46 -17.16 2.56 15.78
C GLY A 46 -17.41 3.61 16.85
N SER A 47 -17.41 3.24 18.13
CA SER A 47 -17.60 4.22 19.21
C SER A 47 -16.44 5.22 19.22
N ASP A 48 -15.24 4.72 19.46
CA ASP A 48 -14.05 5.53 19.71
C ASP A 48 -12.89 5.15 18.77
N HIS A 49 -13.22 4.47 17.67
CA HIS A 49 -12.33 4.19 16.55
C HIS A 49 -12.99 4.44 15.18
N SER A 50 -12.14 4.48 14.16
CA SER A 50 -12.43 4.90 12.79
C SER A 50 -11.67 3.99 11.84
N CYS A 51 -12.35 3.39 10.85
CA CYS A 51 -11.73 2.48 9.90
C CYS A 51 -12.03 2.90 8.45
N ALA A 52 -11.00 3.06 7.62
CA ALA A 52 -11.13 3.36 6.21
C ALA A 52 -10.63 2.21 5.33
N MET A 53 -11.39 1.88 4.30
CA MET A 53 -10.98 0.98 3.22
C MET A 53 -10.52 1.81 2.02
N LEU A 54 -9.40 1.40 1.42
CA LEU A 54 -8.80 2.02 0.25
C LEU A 54 -9.27 1.35 -1.05
N THR A 55 -8.99 1.97 -2.21
CA THR A 55 -9.19 1.35 -3.55
C THR A 55 -8.47 0.01 -3.74
N THR A 56 -7.52 -0.30 -2.87
CA THR A 56 -6.74 -1.54 -2.83
C THR A 56 -7.37 -2.66 -1.99
N GLY A 57 -8.49 -2.39 -1.30
CA GLY A 57 -9.08 -3.31 -0.33
C GLY A 57 -8.32 -3.42 0.99
N VAL A 58 -7.28 -2.59 1.20
CA VAL A 58 -6.62 -2.44 2.50
C VAL A 58 -7.54 -1.68 3.44
N VAL A 59 -7.61 -2.13 4.70
CA VAL A 59 -8.28 -1.44 5.80
C VAL A 59 -7.21 -0.81 6.69
N LYS A 60 -7.35 0.47 7.06
CA LYS A 60 -6.61 1.11 8.15
C LYS A 60 -7.59 1.52 9.23
N CYS A 61 -7.30 1.22 10.50
CA CYS A 61 -8.15 1.57 11.64
C CYS A 61 -7.35 2.39 12.66
N TRP A 62 -7.85 3.57 13.04
CA TRP A 62 -7.28 4.50 14.02
C TRP A 62 -8.28 4.80 15.14
N GLY A 63 -7.81 5.19 16.32
CA GLY A 63 -8.62 5.44 17.50
C GLY A 63 -8.19 4.61 18.72
N ALA A 64 -9.11 4.47 19.68
CA ALA A 64 -8.91 3.63 20.86
C ALA A 64 -8.84 2.14 20.49
N ASN A 65 -7.96 1.38 21.16
CA ASN A 65 -7.69 -0.04 20.85
C ASN A 65 -7.69 -1.00 22.06
N ASN A 66 -8.18 -0.57 23.22
CA ASN A 66 -8.03 -1.31 24.49
C ASN A 66 -8.61 -2.75 24.52
N ASN A 67 -9.43 -3.15 23.53
CA ASN A 67 -9.96 -4.51 23.34
C ASN A 67 -9.63 -5.07 21.95
N GLY A 68 -8.58 -4.57 21.27
CA GLY A 68 -8.16 -5.05 19.95
C GLY A 68 -9.02 -4.55 18.78
N GLN A 69 -9.90 -3.56 19.00
CA GLN A 69 -10.90 -3.14 18.01
C GLN A 69 -10.33 -2.53 16.71
N LEU A 70 -9.06 -2.11 16.71
CA LEU A 70 -8.34 -1.73 15.50
C LEU A 70 -7.88 -2.96 14.70
N GLY A 71 -7.59 -4.08 15.38
CA GLY A 71 -7.15 -5.34 14.76
C GLY A 71 -5.66 -5.37 14.46
N LEU A 72 -4.85 -4.92 15.42
CA LEU A 72 -3.40 -4.70 15.25
C LEU A 72 -2.55 -5.65 16.12
N GLY A 73 -3.16 -6.68 16.71
CA GLY A 73 -2.48 -7.65 17.59
C GLY A 73 -1.92 -7.04 18.87
N ASN A 74 -2.52 -5.94 19.35
CA ASN A 74 -2.07 -5.18 20.52
C ASN A 74 -3.20 -4.28 21.05
N THR A 75 -3.01 -3.67 22.23
CA THR A 75 -3.98 -2.77 22.88
C THR A 75 -3.67 -1.27 22.74
N ASN A 76 -2.64 -0.89 21.98
CA ASN A 76 -2.22 0.52 21.80
C ASN A 76 -3.20 1.27 20.90
N SER A 77 -3.61 2.47 21.32
CA SER A 77 -4.39 3.40 20.50
C SER A 77 -3.50 4.03 19.42
N TYR A 78 -4.10 4.51 18.32
CA TYR A 78 -3.38 5.12 17.20
C TYR A 78 -4.08 6.38 16.68
N GLY A 79 -3.31 7.45 16.52
CA GLY A 79 -3.69 8.67 15.80
C GLY A 79 -3.63 9.94 16.64
N ASP A 80 -3.23 9.84 17.92
CA ASP A 80 -3.03 10.96 18.85
C ASP A 80 -1.56 11.39 19.02
N ALA A 81 -0.63 10.72 18.34
CA ALA A 81 0.67 11.27 17.98
C ALA A 81 0.90 11.29 16.45
N VAL A 82 1.64 12.27 15.94
CA VAL A 82 1.91 12.43 14.49
C VAL A 82 2.56 11.18 13.89
N SER A 83 3.39 10.49 14.67
CA SER A 83 4.01 9.19 14.37
C SER A 83 3.03 8.02 14.21
N GLU A 84 1.72 8.22 14.43
CA GLU A 84 0.66 7.22 14.33
C GLU A 84 -0.32 7.51 13.17
N THR A 85 0.04 8.42 12.26
CA THR A 85 -0.82 8.88 11.16
C THR A 85 -0.13 8.84 9.80
N GLY A 86 -0.92 8.82 8.71
CA GLY A 86 -0.41 8.75 7.35
C GLY A 86 0.37 7.47 7.10
N ALA A 87 1.68 7.61 7.17
CA ALA A 87 2.62 6.51 7.34
C ALA A 87 2.21 5.66 8.56
N GLY A 88 2.44 6.18 9.76
CA GLY A 88 2.48 5.46 11.04
C GLY A 88 1.17 4.88 11.54
N LEU A 89 0.10 4.97 10.75
CA LEU A 89 -1.15 4.26 10.98
C LEU A 89 -1.07 2.88 10.33
N PRO A 90 -1.05 1.75 11.08
CA PRO A 90 -0.95 0.44 10.48
C PRO A 90 -2.18 0.05 9.64
N ALA A 91 -1.98 -0.91 8.74
CA ALA A 91 -3.09 -1.63 8.14
C ALA A 91 -3.60 -2.72 9.11
N VAL A 92 -4.89 -3.01 9.05
CA VAL A 92 -5.46 -4.18 9.72
C VAL A 92 -5.07 -5.41 8.92
N ASP A 93 -4.43 -6.38 9.54
CA ASP A 93 -4.21 -7.68 8.91
C ASP A 93 -5.45 -8.55 9.04
N LEU A 94 -5.95 -8.98 7.89
CA LEU A 94 -7.14 -9.81 7.73
C LEU A 94 -6.82 -11.10 6.96
N ASP A 95 -5.54 -11.43 6.73
CA ASP A 95 -5.03 -12.50 5.83
C ASP A 95 -5.41 -12.31 4.34
N GLN A 96 -6.36 -11.43 4.02
CA GLN A 96 -6.67 -10.99 2.66
C GLN A 96 -7.10 -9.52 2.62
N THR A 97 -7.25 -8.98 1.41
CA THR A 97 -7.88 -7.67 1.21
C THR A 97 -9.40 -7.74 1.38
N ALA A 98 -9.97 -6.74 2.06
CA ALA A 98 -11.40 -6.55 2.19
C ALA A 98 -12.01 -5.96 0.90
N LYS A 99 -13.29 -6.27 0.66
CA LYS A 99 -14.14 -5.59 -0.32
C LYS A 99 -15.31 -4.83 0.31
N TYR A 100 -15.49 -4.98 1.62
CA TYR A 100 -16.48 -4.27 2.43
C TYR A 100 -16.08 -4.31 3.90
N ILE A 101 -16.22 -3.19 4.62
CA ILE A 101 -16.01 -3.10 6.08
C ILE A 101 -17.26 -2.63 6.84
N SER A 102 -17.37 -3.00 8.12
CA SER A 102 -18.41 -2.51 9.04
C SER A 102 -17.89 -2.47 10.48
N ALA A 103 -17.83 -1.29 11.09
CA ALA A 103 -17.45 -1.10 12.49
C ALA A 103 -18.67 -1.02 13.42
N GLY A 104 -18.57 -1.70 14.57
CA GLY A 104 -19.55 -1.73 15.66
C GLY A 104 -19.11 -0.88 16.86
N TYR A 105 -19.57 -1.17 18.09
CA TYR A 105 -19.18 -0.35 19.26
C TYR A 105 -17.68 -0.44 19.56
N GLY A 106 -17.21 -1.66 19.82
CA GLY A 106 -15.83 -2.01 20.17
C GLY A 106 -15.30 -3.18 19.34
N HIS A 107 -15.88 -3.43 18.17
CA HIS A 107 -15.48 -4.47 17.24
C HIS A 107 -15.59 -3.99 15.80
N THR A 108 -14.91 -4.67 14.87
CA THR A 108 -14.95 -4.38 13.45
C THR A 108 -15.06 -5.69 12.68
N CYS A 109 -15.76 -5.69 11.55
CA CYS A 109 -15.91 -6.84 10.66
C CYS A 109 -15.63 -6.46 9.21
N ALA A 110 -15.17 -7.43 8.42
CA ALA A 110 -14.92 -7.28 7.00
C ALA A 110 -15.45 -8.48 6.19
N ILE A 111 -15.83 -8.22 4.94
CA ILE A 111 -15.95 -9.27 3.92
C ILE A 111 -14.65 -9.25 3.12
N ARG A 112 -13.93 -10.38 3.13
CA ARG A 112 -12.69 -10.55 2.39
C ARG A 112 -12.96 -10.86 0.91
N ASN A 113 -11.94 -10.78 0.06
CA ASN A 113 -12.13 -10.95 -1.38
C ASN A 113 -12.60 -12.36 -1.77
N ASP A 114 -12.19 -13.40 -1.04
CA ASP A 114 -12.72 -14.78 -1.11
C ASP A 114 -14.22 -14.94 -0.72
N ASN A 115 -14.88 -13.88 -0.24
CA ASN A 115 -16.24 -13.80 0.33
C ASN A 115 -16.40 -14.24 1.80
N SER A 116 -15.35 -14.74 2.45
CA SER A 116 -15.38 -15.04 3.88
C SER A 116 -15.63 -13.78 4.71
N THR A 117 -16.23 -13.97 5.89
CA THR A 117 -16.49 -12.91 6.85
C THR A 117 -15.58 -13.09 8.06
N VAL A 118 -14.87 -12.04 8.43
CA VAL A 118 -14.00 -12.00 9.61
C VAL A 118 -14.41 -10.83 10.51
N CYS A 119 -14.21 -10.97 11.81
CA CYS A 119 -14.49 -9.95 12.82
C CYS A 119 -13.43 -9.97 13.91
N TRP A 120 -13.04 -8.79 14.41
CA TRP A 120 -12.02 -8.59 15.45
C TRP A 120 -12.45 -7.50 16.45
N GLY A 121 -11.80 -7.46 17.62
CA GLY A 121 -12.11 -6.58 18.75
C GLY A 121 -12.86 -7.27 19.90
N GLU A 122 -13.70 -6.50 20.59
CA GLU A 122 -14.48 -6.93 21.77
C GLU A 122 -15.38 -8.14 21.47
N ASN A 123 -15.18 -9.25 22.19
CA ASN A 123 -15.89 -10.52 21.96
C ASN A 123 -16.55 -11.16 23.18
N PHE A 124 -16.60 -10.49 24.35
CA PHE A 124 -17.16 -11.07 25.58
C PHE A 124 -18.56 -11.68 25.43
N TRP A 125 -19.31 -11.23 24.42
CA TRP A 125 -20.68 -11.64 24.10
C TRP A 125 -20.82 -12.50 22.82
N GLY A 126 -19.73 -13.00 22.24
CA GLY A 126 -19.73 -13.70 20.95
C GLY A 126 -19.97 -12.78 19.74
N THR A 127 -19.71 -11.49 19.89
CA THR A 127 -19.90 -10.41 18.91
C THR A 127 -19.15 -10.61 17.60
N LEU A 128 -18.03 -11.33 17.65
CA LEU A 128 -17.23 -11.64 16.47
C LEU A 128 -17.82 -12.83 15.68
N GLY A 129 -18.59 -13.71 16.32
CA GLY A 129 -19.21 -14.86 15.64
C GLY A 129 -18.26 -16.04 15.36
N ASN A 130 -17.05 -16.01 15.94
CA ASN A 130 -16.04 -17.05 15.78
C ASN A 130 -16.21 -18.27 16.70
N GLY A 131 -17.33 -18.39 17.41
CA GLY A 131 -17.58 -19.48 18.35
C GLY A 131 -16.76 -19.39 19.64
N SER A 132 -16.29 -18.19 20.00
CA SER A 132 -15.49 -17.92 21.19
C SER A 132 -16.06 -16.74 22.00
N ARG A 133 -15.40 -16.44 23.13
CA ARG A 133 -15.63 -15.22 23.94
C ARG A 133 -14.35 -14.41 24.19
N SER A 134 -13.19 -14.91 23.77
CA SER A 134 -11.95 -14.15 23.79
C SER A 134 -12.03 -13.04 22.74
N ASN A 135 -11.62 -11.83 23.11
CA ASN A 135 -11.31 -10.78 22.15
C ASN A 135 -10.29 -11.28 21.11
N ILE A 136 -10.17 -10.54 20.01
CA ILE A 136 -9.26 -10.88 18.91
C ILE A 136 -8.61 -9.59 18.41
N GLY A 137 -7.28 -9.55 18.42
CA GLY A 137 -6.49 -8.41 17.97
C GLY A 137 -5.99 -7.51 19.09
N ASP A 138 -6.24 -7.86 20.35
CA ASP A 138 -5.61 -7.26 21.55
C ASP A 138 -4.27 -7.93 21.91
N ASN A 139 -4.01 -9.15 21.44
CA ASN A 139 -2.75 -9.87 21.63
C ASN A 139 -2.08 -10.25 20.30
N SER A 140 -0.74 -10.40 20.34
CA SER A 140 0.07 -10.77 19.19
C SER A 140 -0.28 -12.19 18.70
N GLY A 141 -0.50 -12.34 17.39
CA GLY A 141 -0.82 -13.64 16.78
C GLY A 141 -2.32 -14.00 16.75
N GLU A 142 -3.22 -13.07 17.08
CA GLU A 142 -4.69 -13.26 16.96
C GLU A 142 -5.26 -12.80 15.61
N MET A 143 -4.52 -11.96 14.87
CA MET A 143 -4.88 -11.43 13.55
C MET A 143 -4.26 -12.30 12.43
N GLY A 144 -4.40 -11.88 11.17
CA GLY A 144 -3.82 -12.61 10.03
C GLY A 144 -4.45 -13.99 9.85
N SER A 145 -3.63 -15.02 9.61
CA SER A 145 -4.10 -16.40 9.41
C SER A 145 -4.77 -17.02 10.65
N SER A 146 -4.49 -16.49 11.85
CA SER A 146 -5.21 -16.86 13.09
C SER A 146 -6.62 -16.26 13.20
N LEU A 147 -7.00 -15.33 12.31
CA LEU A 147 -8.28 -14.62 12.37
C LEU A 147 -9.45 -15.53 11.98
N ILE A 148 -10.02 -16.20 12.99
CA ILE A 148 -11.11 -17.18 12.82
C ILE A 148 -12.31 -16.56 12.09
N ALA A 149 -12.61 -17.09 10.90
CA ALA A 149 -13.75 -16.69 10.08
C ALA A 149 -15.09 -17.10 10.71
N VAL A 150 -16.13 -16.30 10.43
CA VAL A 150 -17.50 -16.55 10.89
C VAL A 150 -18.12 -17.69 10.07
N ASP A 151 -18.45 -18.80 10.74
CA ASP A 151 -19.14 -19.92 10.10
C ASP A 151 -20.60 -19.54 9.77
N LEU A 152 -20.85 -19.30 8.49
CA LEU A 152 -22.17 -19.02 7.91
C LEU A 152 -22.80 -20.26 7.25
N SER A 153 -22.15 -21.43 7.36
CA SER A 153 -22.36 -22.65 6.57
C SER A 153 -21.93 -22.47 5.10
N THR A 154 -22.63 -23.08 4.14
CA THR A 154 -22.27 -23.05 2.70
C THR A 154 -22.55 -21.72 1.98
N ASP A 155 -23.04 -20.71 2.69
CA ASP A 155 -23.36 -19.37 2.19
C ASP A 155 -22.29 -18.35 2.64
N TYR A 156 -22.18 -17.24 1.93
CA TYR A 156 -21.21 -16.17 2.20
C TYR A 156 -21.88 -14.79 2.24
N ALA A 157 -21.28 -13.84 2.98
CA ALA A 157 -21.81 -12.49 3.09
C ALA A 157 -21.56 -11.66 1.82
N THR A 158 -22.55 -10.86 1.45
CA THR A 158 -22.48 -9.85 0.37
C THR A 158 -22.52 -8.42 0.90
N SER A 159 -23.07 -8.22 2.12
CA SER A 159 -22.93 -6.98 2.90
C SER A 159 -23.04 -7.27 4.40
N LEU A 160 -22.42 -6.42 5.22
CA LEU A 160 -22.43 -6.51 6.69
C LEU A 160 -23.02 -5.24 7.32
N SER A 161 -23.60 -5.38 8.50
CA SER A 161 -23.81 -4.27 9.41
C SER A 161 -23.49 -4.68 10.84
N ALA A 162 -22.37 -4.19 11.35
CA ALA A 162 -22.03 -4.30 12.77
C ALA A 162 -22.85 -3.25 13.55
N GLY A 163 -23.66 -3.69 14.50
CA GLY A 163 -24.37 -2.84 15.46
C GLY A 163 -23.48 -2.49 16.65
N TYR A 164 -24.08 -2.18 17.81
CA TYR A 164 -23.29 -1.92 19.02
C TYR A 164 -22.55 -3.19 19.49
N GLN A 165 -23.27 -4.20 19.99
CA GLN A 165 -22.70 -5.50 20.41
C GLN A 165 -23.43 -6.68 19.71
N PHE A 166 -23.72 -6.53 18.42
CA PHE A 166 -24.18 -7.62 17.56
C PHE A 166 -23.82 -7.31 16.10
N THR A 167 -23.83 -8.31 15.23
CA THR A 167 -23.50 -8.16 13.80
C THR A 167 -24.54 -8.87 12.95
N CYS A 168 -24.91 -8.28 11.81
CA CYS A 168 -25.79 -8.87 10.81
C CYS A 168 -25.11 -8.95 9.44
N ALA A 169 -25.40 -9.99 8.67
CA ALA A 169 -24.96 -10.19 7.29
C ALA A 169 -26.15 -10.42 6.34
N ILE A 170 -26.09 -9.87 5.13
CA ILE A 170 -26.92 -10.34 3.99
C ILE A 170 -26.08 -11.36 3.22
N LEU A 171 -26.62 -12.55 3.01
CA LEU A 171 -25.95 -13.64 2.30
C LEU A 171 -26.09 -13.53 0.78
N ASN A 172 -25.31 -14.32 0.04
CA ASN A 172 -25.49 -14.60 -1.40
C ASN A 172 -26.92 -15.06 -1.75
N THR A 173 -27.60 -15.76 -0.84
CA THR A 173 -29.02 -16.15 -0.93
C THR A 173 -30.00 -15.00 -0.65
N SER A 174 -29.51 -13.79 -0.39
CA SER A 174 -30.28 -12.59 0.05
C SER A 174 -31.05 -12.78 1.39
N GLN A 175 -30.76 -13.86 2.13
CA GLN A 175 -31.22 -14.05 3.50
C GLN A 175 -30.38 -13.21 4.47
N VAL A 176 -30.90 -12.97 5.67
CA VAL A 176 -30.19 -12.27 6.76
C VAL A 176 -29.89 -13.25 7.88
N LYS A 177 -28.63 -13.32 8.33
CA LYS A 177 -28.21 -13.97 9.59
C LYS A 177 -27.58 -12.92 10.51
N CYS A 178 -27.77 -13.05 11.83
CA CYS A 178 -27.18 -12.13 12.82
C CYS A 178 -26.74 -12.86 14.10
N TRP A 179 -25.67 -12.38 14.75
CA TRP A 179 -25.04 -13.00 15.94
C TRP A 179 -24.56 -11.94 16.95
N GLY A 180 -24.20 -12.36 18.17
CA GLY A 180 -23.86 -11.49 19.31
C GLY A 180 -24.99 -11.34 20.33
N VAL A 181 -25.07 -10.18 20.99
CA VAL A 181 -26.05 -9.90 22.05
C VAL A 181 -27.49 -9.94 21.53
N ASN A 182 -28.38 -10.63 22.25
CA ASN A 182 -29.80 -10.74 21.88
C ASN A 182 -30.80 -10.46 23.03
N ASP A 183 -30.39 -9.78 24.11
CA ASP A 183 -31.23 -9.44 25.28
C ASP A 183 -32.61 -8.81 24.94
N VAL A 184 -32.71 -8.11 23.81
CA VAL A 184 -33.93 -7.41 23.36
C VAL A 184 -34.36 -7.85 21.96
N GLY A 185 -33.92 -9.04 21.52
CA GLY A 185 -34.28 -9.63 20.24
C GLY A 185 -33.64 -8.97 19.01
N GLN A 186 -32.55 -8.22 19.19
CA GLN A 186 -31.91 -7.43 18.13
C GLN A 186 -31.26 -8.26 17.02
N THR A 187 -30.85 -9.51 17.26
CA THR A 187 -30.39 -10.40 16.18
C THR A 187 -31.55 -10.89 15.32
N GLY A 188 -32.79 -10.84 15.82
CA GLY A 188 -33.98 -11.37 15.16
C GLY A 188 -34.08 -12.91 15.18
N ALA A 189 -33.20 -13.58 15.92
CA ALA A 189 -33.13 -15.03 16.10
C ALA A 189 -33.64 -15.48 17.49
N ASP A 190 -33.74 -16.80 17.66
CA ASP A 190 -33.84 -17.47 18.95
C ASP A 190 -32.52 -17.33 19.73
N GLY A 191 -32.56 -17.30 21.06
CA GLY A 191 -31.37 -17.41 21.92
C GLY A 191 -30.21 -16.43 21.63
N TRP A 192 -28.99 -16.86 21.97
CA TRP A 192 -27.75 -16.14 21.73
C TRP A 192 -26.85 -16.97 20.82
N HIS A 193 -26.19 -16.34 19.84
CA HIS A 193 -25.33 -17.01 18.86
C HIS A 193 -23.95 -16.34 18.79
N GLY A 194 -22.89 -17.14 18.56
CA GLY A 194 -21.52 -16.68 18.38
C GLY A 194 -20.56 -16.97 19.54
N MET A 195 -21.08 -17.29 20.74
CA MET A 195 -20.28 -17.56 21.94
C MET A 195 -19.66 -18.97 22.02
N SER A 196 -20.12 -19.89 21.17
CA SER A 196 -19.59 -21.25 21.04
C SER A 196 -19.80 -21.76 19.62
N SER A 197 -18.91 -22.64 19.13
CA SER A 197 -19.01 -23.32 17.84
C SER A 197 -20.41 -23.88 17.56
N ASP A 198 -21.00 -24.50 18.57
CA ASP A 198 -22.28 -25.21 18.49
C ASP A 198 -23.47 -24.27 18.18
N THR A 199 -23.29 -22.95 18.26
CA THR A 199 -24.30 -21.94 17.92
C THR A 199 -24.14 -21.34 16.52
N MET A 200 -23.13 -21.75 15.75
CA MET A 200 -22.78 -21.17 14.44
C MET A 200 -23.14 -22.07 13.25
N GLY A 201 -22.83 -21.63 12.03
CA GLY A 201 -22.96 -22.42 10.81
C GLY A 201 -24.39 -22.83 10.48
N ALA A 202 -24.65 -24.14 10.55
CA ALA A 202 -25.97 -24.74 10.35
C ALA A 202 -26.94 -24.42 11.51
N ASN A 203 -26.42 -24.13 12.71
CA ASN A 203 -27.20 -23.80 13.89
C ASN A 203 -27.45 -22.28 14.03
N LEU A 204 -26.93 -21.45 13.12
CA LEU A 204 -27.22 -20.01 13.05
C LEU A 204 -28.44 -19.75 12.13
N PRO A 205 -29.63 -19.43 12.67
CA PRO A 205 -30.86 -19.30 11.89
C PRO A 205 -30.91 -17.98 11.09
N ALA A 206 -31.71 -17.98 10.02
CA ALA A 206 -32.01 -16.78 9.26
C ALA A 206 -33.20 -16.00 9.87
N VAL A 207 -33.13 -14.66 9.81
CA VAL A 207 -34.18 -13.77 10.31
C VAL A 207 -35.43 -13.88 9.43
N ASN A 208 -36.58 -14.16 10.05
CA ASN A 208 -37.87 -14.26 9.35
C ASN A 208 -38.38 -12.86 8.96
N LEU A 209 -38.03 -12.40 7.75
CA LEU A 209 -38.49 -11.12 7.20
C LEU A 209 -39.95 -11.18 6.70
N GLY A 210 -40.55 -12.37 6.60
CA GLY A 210 -41.90 -12.63 6.10
C GLY A 210 -41.89 -13.62 4.93
N ALA A 211 -43.05 -14.20 4.61
CA ALA A 211 -43.17 -15.23 3.58
C ALA A 211 -42.62 -14.76 2.22
N GLY A 212 -41.58 -15.44 1.72
CA GLY A 212 -40.93 -15.13 0.45
C GLY A 212 -40.11 -13.83 0.42
N ARG A 213 -39.79 -13.22 1.57
CA ARG A 213 -39.05 -11.95 1.65
C ARG A 213 -37.54 -12.17 1.85
N THR A 214 -36.77 -11.38 1.11
CA THR A 214 -35.31 -11.26 1.21
C THR A 214 -34.90 -9.81 1.42
N ALA A 215 -33.65 -9.55 1.82
CA ALA A 215 -33.12 -8.21 2.03
C ALA A 215 -32.21 -7.75 0.88
N LYS A 216 -32.30 -6.47 0.52
CA LYS A 216 -31.38 -5.75 -0.37
C LYS A 216 -30.32 -4.93 0.38
N ALA A 217 -30.67 -4.45 1.57
CA ALA A 217 -29.79 -3.67 2.45
C ALA A 217 -30.17 -3.88 3.92
N ILE A 218 -29.20 -3.77 4.83
CA ILE A 218 -29.33 -3.97 6.27
C ILE A 218 -28.62 -2.84 7.02
N SER A 219 -29.18 -2.39 8.14
CA SER A 219 -28.51 -1.47 9.07
C SER A 219 -28.78 -1.90 10.51
N ALA A 220 -27.72 -2.11 11.27
CA ALA A 220 -27.75 -2.49 12.68
C ALA A 220 -27.39 -1.27 13.57
N GLY A 221 -28.29 -0.95 14.50
CA GLY A 221 -28.15 0.12 15.48
C GLY A 221 -27.59 -0.37 16.82
N ARG A 222 -28.02 0.25 17.94
CA ARG A 222 -27.62 -0.21 19.28
C ARG A 222 -28.43 -1.39 19.80
N GLN A 223 -29.75 -1.33 19.64
CA GLN A 223 -30.69 -2.32 20.18
C GLN A 223 -31.75 -2.79 19.18
N HIS A 224 -31.59 -2.41 17.90
CA HIS A 224 -32.50 -2.76 16.81
C HIS A 224 -31.75 -2.86 15.49
N ALA A 225 -32.35 -3.53 14.51
CA ALA A 225 -31.87 -3.57 13.14
C ALA A 225 -33.03 -3.34 12.15
N CYS A 226 -32.70 -2.83 10.97
CA CYS A 226 -33.65 -2.50 9.91
C CYS A 226 -33.16 -2.98 8.54
N ALA A 227 -33.99 -3.75 7.83
CA ALA A 227 -33.72 -4.21 6.47
C ALA A 227 -34.61 -3.48 5.44
N ILE A 228 -34.04 -3.16 4.27
CA ILE A 228 -34.79 -2.85 3.05
C ILE A 228 -35.02 -4.16 2.31
N LEU A 229 -36.27 -4.49 2.02
CA LEU A 229 -36.69 -5.77 1.43
C LEU A 229 -36.62 -5.78 -0.11
N ASP A 230 -36.85 -6.95 -0.70
CA ASP A 230 -36.95 -7.19 -2.15
C ASP A 230 -37.89 -6.23 -2.90
N ASN A 231 -38.92 -5.72 -2.23
CA ASN A 231 -39.92 -4.77 -2.75
C ASN A 231 -39.69 -3.30 -2.29
N ASP A 232 -38.50 -2.97 -1.79
CA ASP A 232 -38.08 -1.65 -1.30
C ASP A 232 -38.87 -1.12 -0.09
N THR A 233 -39.69 -1.96 0.55
CA THR A 233 -40.29 -1.65 1.87
C THR A 233 -39.28 -1.94 2.99
N VAL A 234 -39.48 -1.32 4.17
CA VAL A 234 -38.57 -1.46 5.31
C VAL A 234 -39.21 -2.31 6.40
N LYS A 235 -38.43 -3.20 7.02
CA LYS A 235 -38.83 -3.93 8.24
C LYS A 235 -37.74 -3.78 9.30
N CYS A 236 -38.13 -3.39 10.51
CA CYS A 236 -37.23 -3.19 11.65
C CYS A 236 -37.64 -4.09 12.83
N TRP A 237 -36.68 -4.62 13.57
CA TRP A 237 -36.88 -5.49 14.74
C TRP A 237 -35.87 -5.18 15.86
N GLY A 238 -36.10 -5.74 17.06
CA GLY A 238 -35.38 -5.45 18.31
C GLY A 238 -36.19 -4.57 19.26
N ALA A 239 -35.49 -3.77 20.07
CA ALA A 239 -36.09 -2.83 21.01
C ALA A 239 -36.85 -1.70 20.30
N ASN A 240 -37.96 -1.25 20.90
CA ASN A 240 -38.80 -0.17 20.35
C ASN A 240 -39.22 0.88 21.40
N THR A 241 -38.52 0.99 22.53
CA THR A 241 -38.92 1.84 23.68
C THR A 241 -39.15 3.32 23.34
N TYR A 242 -38.55 3.82 22.27
CA TYR A 242 -38.66 5.20 21.78
C TYR A 242 -39.30 5.30 20.38
N GLY A 243 -39.94 4.22 19.90
CA GLY A 243 -40.53 4.16 18.56
C GLY A 243 -39.53 3.91 17.43
N GLN A 244 -38.28 3.52 17.73
CA GLN A 244 -37.19 3.38 16.76
C GLN A 244 -37.44 2.37 15.63
N LEU A 245 -38.39 1.42 15.80
CA LEU A 245 -38.78 0.50 14.75
C LEU A 245 -39.74 1.12 13.72
N GLY A 246 -40.31 2.30 13.98
CA GLY A 246 -41.15 3.01 13.02
C GLY A 246 -42.53 2.36 12.81
N LEU A 247 -43.01 1.64 13.81
CA LEU A 247 -44.30 0.91 13.77
C LEU A 247 -45.47 1.71 14.38
N GLY A 248 -45.23 2.94 14.85
CA GLY A 248 -46.25 3.77 15.49
C GLY A 248 -46.70 3.19 16.83
N ASN A 249 -45.76 2.77 17.66
CA ASN A 249 -45.97 2.22 19.00
C ASN A 249 -44.59 2.02 19.66
N THR A 250 -44.55 1.73 20.96
CA THR A 250 -43.32 1.41 21.71
C THR A 250 -43.07 -0.08 21.97
N ALA A 251 -43.82 -0.98 21.33
CA ALA A 251 -43.68 -2.43 21.55
C ALA A 251 -42.50 -2.99 20.73
N SER A 252 -41.54 -3.61 21.42
CA SER A 252 -40.40 -4.31 20.80
C SER A 252 -40.89 -5.45 19.90
N LEU A 253 -40.22 -5.67 18.77
CA LEU A 253 -40.54 -6.75 17.83
C LEU A 253 -39.40 -7.76 17.79
N VAL A 254 -39.67 -8.98 18.24
CA VAL A 254 -38.65 -10.03 18.44
C VAL A 254 -39.08 -11.35 17.79
N TYR A 255 -38.16 -12.31 17.73
CA TYR A 255 -38.43 -13.67 17.25
C TYR A 255 -39.61 -14.32 18.01
N PRO A 256 -40.51 -15.09 17.34
CA PRO A 256 -40.55 -15.38 15.90
C PRO A 256 -41.37 -14.36 15.08
N ASN A 257 -41.99 -13.38 15.73
CA ASN A 257 -43.09 -12.57 15.19
C ASN A 257 -42.70 -11.56 14.10
N ILE A 258 -41.40 -11.42 13.82
CA ILE A 258 -40.83 -10.47 12.83
C ILE A 258 -41.47 -10.68 11.44
N GLY A 259 -41.75 -11.91 11.05
CA GLY A 259 -42.29 -12.22 9.72
C GLY A 259 -43.70 -11.67 9.50
N GLU A 260 -44.54 -11.72 10.53
CA GLU A 260 -45.96 -11.33 10.49
C GLU A 260 -46.17 -9.82 10.71
N ALA A 261 -45.20 -9.15 11.32
CA ALA A 261 -45.28 -7.72 11.59
C ALA A 261 -45.38 -6.87 10.32
N ALA A 262 -46.12 -5.76 10.45
CA ALA A 262 -46.24 -4.74 9.42
C ALA A 262 -44.88 -4.13 9.06
N VAL A 263 -44.74 -3.72 7.80
CA VAL A 263 -43.60 -2.93 7.33
C VAL A 263 -43.69 -1.49 7.87
N VAL A 264 -42.54 -0.85 8.02
CA VAL A 264 -42.44 0.56 8.39
C VAL A 264 -43.17 1.39 7.34
N ASN A 265 -44.17 2.15 7.79
CA ASN A 265 -44.84 3.08 6.91
C ASN A 265 -43.90 4.30 6.70
N LEU A 266 -43.54 4.57 5.44
CA LEU A 266 -42.72 5.72 5.03
C LEU A 266 -43.54 6.82 4.32
N GLY A 267 -44.80 6.51 4.03
CA GLY A 267 -45.79 7.40 3.43
C GLY A 267 -46.44 6.81 2.19
N THR A 268 -47.61 7.34 1.84
CA THR A 268 -48.40 6.98 0.67
C THR A 268 -47.55 6.95 -0.61
N GLY A 269 -47.35 5.74 -1.16
CA GLY A 269 -46.58 5.51 -2.37
C GLY A 269 -45.05 5.64 -2.21
N ARG A 270 -44.50 5.44 -1.00
CA ARG A 270 -43.06 5.65 -0.72
C ARG A 270 -42.34 4.40 -0.25
N THR A 271 -41.14 4.20 -0.80
CA THR A 271 -40.19 3.13 -0.50
C THR A 271 -38.84 3.72 -0.08
N ALA A 272 -37.97 2.91 0.54
CA ALA A 272 -36.64 3.34 0.94
C ALA A 272 -35.58 3.02 -0.13
N LYS A 273 -34.63 3.95 -0.32
CA LYS A 273 -33.38 3.74 -1.05
C LYS A 273 -32.19 3.47 -0.13
N THR A 274 -32.23 4.02 1.08
CA THR A 274 -31.15 3.89 2.07
C THR A 274 -31.76 3.97 3.46
N ILE A 275 -31.23 3.17 4.39
CA ILE A 275 -31.66 3.10 5.79
C ILE A 275 -30.41 3.20 6.69
N ALA A 276 -30.51 3.94 7.78
CA ALA A 276 -29.48 4.05 8.81
C ALA A 276 -30.12 3.93 10.20
N ALA A 277 -29.76 2.89 10.95
CA ALA A 277 -30.15 2.71 12.34
C ALA A 277 -29.06 3.30 13.26
N GLY A 278 -29.46 4.23 14.12
CA GLY A 278 -28.63 4.77 15.20
C GLY A 278 -28.82 4.00 16.51
N SER A 279 -28.61 4.66 17.66
CA SER A 279 -28.78 4.01 18.96
C SER A 279 -30.23 3.70 19.25
N TYR A 280 -31.05 4.74 19.17
CA TYR A 280 -32.46 4.75 19.54
C TYR A 280 -33.31 5.48 18.48
N HIS A 281 -32.75 5.71 17.29
CA HIS A 281 -33.43 6.30 16.14
C HIS A 281 -33.07 5.59 14.84
N THR A 282 -33.85 5.87 13.80
CA THR A 282 -33.69 5.31 12.45
C THR A 282 -34.02 6.37 11.41
N CYS A 283 -33.26 6.39 10.32
CA CYS A 283 -33.35 7.36 9.23
C CYS A 283 -33.46 6.66 7.86
N ALA A 284 -34.39 7.10 7.01
CA ALA A 284 -34.60 6.58 5.67
C ALA A 284 -34.55 7.68 4.59
N ILE A 285 -33.71 7.50 3.57
CA ILE A 285 -33.79 8.25 2.32
C ILE A 285 -34.80 7.53 1.43
N LEU A 286 -35.82 8.24 0.98
CA LEU A 286 -36.92 7.68 0.20
C LEU A 286 -36.60 7.63 -1.30
N ASP A 287 -37.42 6.88 -2.06
CA ASP A 287 -37.50 6.80 -3.52
C ASP A 287 -37.20 8.13 -4.25
N ASN A 288 -37.65 9.23 -3.65
CA ASN A 288 -37.65 10.57 -4.18
C ASN A 288 -36.52 11.50 -3.69
N GLY A 289 -35.68 11.04 -2.74
CA GLY A 289 -34.58 11.81 -2.17
C GLY A 289 -34.92 12.62 -0.89
N SER A 290 -36.17 12.64 -0.42
CA SER A 290 -36.47 13.17 0.92
C SER A 290 -35.94 12.24 2.00
N LEU A 291 -35.31 12.82 3.03
CA LEU A 291 -34.89 12.10 4.24
C LEU A 291 -35.98 12.20 5.33
N LYS A 292 -36.33 11.08 5.95
CA LYS A 292 -37.21 10.99 7.14
C LYS A 292 -36.46 10.30 8.28
N CYS A 293 -36.55 10.78 9.52
CA CYS A 293 -35.96 10.13 10.70
C CYS A 293 -36.94 10.05 11.87
N TRP A 294 -36.99 8.91 12.56
CA TRP A 294 -37.90 8.57 13.65
C TRP A 294 -37.18 7.88 14.82
N GLY A 295 -37.78 7.88 16.01
CA GLY A 295 -37.26 7.30 17.25
C GLY A 295 -37.06 8.34 18.36
N PHE A 296 -36.02 8.14 19.16
CA PHE A 296 -35.55 9.06 20.21
C PHE A 296 -35.05 10.38 19.62
N ASN A 297 -35.33 11.50 20.30
CA ASN A 297 -35.06 12.85 19.76
C ASN A 297 -34.62 13.89 20.81
N ALA A 298 -34.17 13.49 22.00
CA ALA A 298 -33.93 14.44 23.09
C ALA A 298 -32.86 15.52 22.80
N SER A 299 -31.93 15.27 21.87
CA SER A 299 -30.91 16.23 21.41
C SER A 299 -31.21 16.76 19.98
N GLY A 300 -32.41 16.55 19.45
CA GLY A 300 -32.79 16.99 18.10
C GLY A 300 -32.32 16.07 16.96
N GLN A 301 -31.81 14.87 17.27
CA GLN A 301 -31.17 13.96 16.29
C GLN A 301 -32.06 13.49 15.12
N LEU A 302 -33.39 13.65 15.22
CA LEU A 302 -34.30 13.41 14.11
C LEU A 302 -34.36 14.56 13.10
N GLY A 303 -33.82 15.74 13.42
CA GLY A 303 -33.77 16.92 12.54
C GLY A 303 -35.12 17.56 12.31
N GLN A 304 -35.91 17.77 13.38
CA GLN A 304 -37.33 18.09 13.30
C GLN A 304 -37.74 19.40 13.97
N ASP A 305 -36.77 20.25 14.30
CA ASP A 305 -36.98 21.52 15.00
C ASP A 305 -37.74 21.34 16.34
N THR A 306 -37.50 20.21 17.01
CA THR A 306 -38.14 19.79 18.27
C THR A 306 -37.36 18.66 18.96
N THR A 307 -37.45 18.56 20.29
CA THR A 307 -36.91 17.45 21.10
C THR A 307 -37.87 16.26 21.27
N ALA A 308 -39.09 16.33 20.75
CA ALA A 308 -40.09 15.27 20.90
C ALA A 308 -39.73 14.03 20.07
N ASN A 309 -39.78 12.85 20.69
CA ASN A 309 -39.69 11.56 19.98
C ASN A 309 -40.75 11.46 18.87
N ILE A 310 -40.51 10.61 17.87
CA ILE A 310 -41.47 10.36 16.79
C ILE A 310 -41.52 8.88 16.46
N GLY A 311 -42.73 8.31 16.38
CA GLY A 311 -42.95 6.90 16.01
C GLY A 311 -43.32 5.98 17.18
N ASP A 312 -43.35 6.53 18.39
CA ASP A 312 -43.73 5.89 19.66
C ASP A 312 -45.25 5.85 19.89
N GLY A 313 -46.00 6.82 19.34
CA GLY A 313 -47.46 6.78 19.22
C GLY A 313 -47.97 6.19 17.89
N SER A 314 -49.22 5.70 17.84
CA SER A 314 -49.86 5.27 16.58
C SER A 314 -49.96 6.41 15.58
N GLY A 315 -50.04 6.15 14.28
CA GLY A 315 -50.21 7.19 13.26
C GLY A 315 -49.05 8.17 13.08
N GLU A 316 -48.07 8.20 14.00
CA GLU A 316 -46.82 8.99 13.96
C GLU A 316 -45.99 8.77 12.69
N MET A 317 -46.14 7.58 12.13
CA MET A 317 -45.38 7.05 11.01
C MET A 317 -46.15 7.12 9.70
N GLY A 318 -45.47 6.73 8.62
CA GLY A 318 -46.01 6.86 7.28
C GLY A 318 -45.89 8.26 6.78
N ASP A 319 -47.05 8.88 6.66
CA ASP A 319 -47.19 10.20 6.12
C ASP A 319 -46.52 11.21 7.07
N SER A 320 -46.99 11.37 8.33
CA SER A 320 -46.65 12.50 9.23
C SER A 320 -45.19 12.79 9.44
N LEU A 321 -44.40 11.73 9.51
CA LEU A 321 -42.98 11.80 9.61
C LEU A 321 -42.46 12.66 8.46
N PRO A 322 -42.00 13.89 8.70
CA PRO A 322 -41.79 14.85 7.63
C PRO A 322 -40.51 14.53 6.86
N ALA A 323 -40.38 15.11 5.67
CA ALA A 323 -39.05 15.34 5.12
C ALA A 323 -38.32 16.33 6.04
N ILE A 324 -37.12 15.98 6.50
CA ILE A 324 -36.22 16.89 7.21
C ILE A 324 -35.95 18.12 6.36
N ASN A 325 -35.88 19.30 6.98
CA ASN A 325 -35.58 20.52 6.25
C ASN A 325 -34.08 20.61 5.90
N LEU A 326 -33.72 20.04 4.76
CA LEU A 326 -32.34 20.08 4.22
C LEU A 326 -32.03 21.40 3.51
N GLY A 327 -32.97 22.37 3.49
CA GLY A 327 -32.90 23.60 2.72
C GLY A 327 -33.74 23.56 1.43
N SER A 328 -34.07 24.74 0.90
CA SER A 328 -34.97 24.88 -0.25
C SER A 328 -34.51 24.09 -1.48
N GLY A 329 -35.32 23.12 -1.92
CA GLY A 329 -35.05 22.29 -3.10
C GLY A 329 -33.99 21.21 -2.91
N ARG A 330 -33.51 20.95 -1.68
CA ARG A 330 -32.47 19.94 -1.40
C ARG A 330 -33.04 18.56 -1.13
N THR A 331 -32.31 17.54 -1.57
CA THR A 331 -32.55 16.12 -1.28
C THR A 331 -31.29 15.48 -0.73
N ALA A 332 -31.42 14.40 0.02
CA ALA A 332 -30.31 13.61 0.53
C ALA A 332 -29.90 12.51 -0.46
N VAL A 333 -28.61 12.21 -0.52
CA VAL A 333 -28.02 11.11 -1.33
C VAL A 333 -27.35 10.03 -0.46
N ALA A 334 -26.94 10.37 0.77
CA ALA A 334 -26.48 9.41 1.78
C ALA A 334 -26.81 9.93 3.19
N VAL A 335 -26.95 9.04 4.17
CA VAL A 335 -27.23 9.36 5.58
C VAL A 335 -26.51 8.38 6.50
N ALA A 336 -26.02 8.88 7.64
CA ALA A 336 -25.45 8.10 8.73
C ALA A 336 -26.02 8.58 10.08
N ALA A 337 -26.04 7.71 11.09
CA ALA A 337 -26.55 7.97 12.43
C ALA A 337 -25.62 7.36 13.49
N CYS A 338 -25.47 8.03 14.64
CA CYS A 338 -24.66 7.55 15.77
C CYS A 338 -25.26 6.30 16.42
N LYS A 339 -24.41 5.35 16.83
CA LYS A 339 -24.78 4.09 17.51
C LYS A 339 -24.56 4.12 19.03
N ARG A 340 -24.13 5.25 19.60
CA ARG A 340 -23.89 5.43 21.04
C ARG A 340 -24.90 6.43 21.65
N GLY A 341 -25.78 5.92 22.50
CA GLY A 341 -27.08 6.54 22.81
C GLY A 341 -27.10 7.67 23.86
N ASP A 342 -25.95 8.08 24.39
CA ASP A 342 -25.76 9.30 25.18
C ASP A 342 -25.31 10.50 24.32
N LEU A 343 -24.90 10.25 23.08
CA LEU A 343 -24.36 11.24 22.13
C LEU A 343 -24.99 11.05 20.73
N ASP A 344 -26.32 10.86 20.68
CA ASP A 344 -27.03 10.57 19.43
C ASP A 344 -27.09 11.79 18.50
N TYR A 345 -26.64 11.60 17.26
CA TYR A 345 -26.73 12.59 16.18
C TYR A 345 -26.76 11.92 14.80
N THR A 346 -27.00 12.72 13.76
CA THR A 346 -27.26 12.29 12.38
C THR A 346 -26.59 13.23 11.39
N CYS A 347 -26.02 12.71 10.30
CA CYS A 347 -25.51 13.51 9.18
C CYS A 347 -26.03 13.00 7.84
N ALA A 348 -26.25 13.90 6.89
CA ALA A 348 -26.61 13.57 5.51
C ALA A 348 -25.83 14.37 4.47
N ILE A 349 -25.46 13.70 3.38
CA ILE A 349 -24.91 14.30 2.16
C ILE A 349 -26.08 14.70 1.27
N LEU A 350 -26.02 15.88 0.68
CA LEU A 350 -27.05 16.46 -0.18
C LEU A 350 -26.74 16.30 -1.68
N ASP A 351 -27.73 16.54 -2.53
CA ASP A 351 -27.69 16.47 -4.01
C ASP A 351 -26.56 17.28 -4.68
N ASN A 352 -26.04 18.30 -3.99
CA ASN A 352 -24.92 19.15 -4.42
C ASN A 352 -23.56 18.74 -3.81
N GLY A 353 -23.47 17.61 -3.13
CA GLY A 353 -22.26 17.16 -2.44
C GLY A 353 -21.94 17.92 -1.15
N THR A 354 -22.86 18.71 -0.60
CA THR A 354 -22.65 19.36 0.72
C THR A 354 -23.18 18.48 1.87
N LEU A 355 -22.62 18.66 3.07
CA LEU A 355 -22.97 17.91 4.28
C LEU A 355 -23.82 18.77 5.23
N LYS A 356 -24.86 18.20 5.84
CA LYS A 356 -25.48 18.73 7.07
C LYS A 356 -25.39 17.67 8.18
N CYS A 357 -25.18 18.11 9.42
CA CYS A 357 -25.20 17.29 10.62
C CYS A 357 -26.07 17.97 11.69
N TRP A 358 -26.86 17.19 12.43
CA TRP A 358 -27.78 17.66 13.48
C TRP A 358 -27.98 16.58 14.57
N GLY A 359 -28.51 16.97 15.73
CA GLY A 359 -28.50 16.18 16.96
C GLY A 359 -27.57 16.76 18.02
N ASP A 360 -26.98 15.88 18.83
CA ASP A 360 -26.02 16.29 19.87
C ASP A 360 -24.75 16.91 19.28
N ASN A 361 -24.20 17.93 19.96
CA ASN A 361 -23.00 18.66 19.55
C ASN A 361 -22.04 18.98 20.71
N GLY A 362 -22.13 18.28 21.84
CA GLY A 362 -21.34 18.58 23.05
C GLY A 362 -19.81 18.60 22.89
N PHE A 363 -19.29 18.00 21.81
CA PHE A 363 -17.87 17.97 21.44
C PHE A 363 -17.59 18.64 20.07
N GLY A 364 -18.53 19.41 19.52
CA GLY A 364 -18.40 19.97 18.17
C GLY A 364 -18.61 18.94 17.05
N GLN A 365 -19.19 17.78 17.35
CA GLN A 365 -19.36 16.65 16.41
C GLN A 365 -20.33 16.92 15.25
N LEU A 366 -20.96 18.09 15.19
CA LEU A 366 -21.71 18.57 14.02
C LEU A 366 -20.88 19.47 13.07
N GLY A 367 -19.66 19.87 13.45
CA GLY A 367 -18.75 20.64 12.61
C GLY A 367 -19.21 22.08 12.30
N GLN A 368 -20.09 22.66 13.11
CA GLN A 368 -20.70 23.97 12.85
C GLN A 368 -19.84 25.17 13.30
N GLY A 369 -18.78 24.93 14.08
CA GLY A 369 -17.94 25.97 14.68
C GLY A 369 -18.42 26.43 16.07
N ASP A 370 -19.28 25.64 16.71
CA ASP A 370 -19.83 25.82 18.07
C ASP A 370 -20.27 24.47 18.65
N MET A 371 -20.72 24.43 19.91
CA MET A 371 -21.15 23.23 20.65
C MET A 371 -22.67 23.14 20.90
N ASN A 372 -23.50 23.97 20.26
CA ASN A 372 -24.94 23.90 20.46
C ASN A 372 -25.53 22.74 19.65
N ASN A 373 -26.49 22.01 20.22
CA ASN A 373 -27.25 20.98 19.50
C ASN A 373 -27.99 21.62 18.30
N ARG A 374 -28.55 20.78 17.40
CA ARG A 374 -29.27 21.27 16.21
C ARG A 374 -30.46 20.38 15.87
N GLY A 375 -31.56 21.01 15.44
CA GLY A 375 -32.81 20.35 15.13
C GLY A 375 -33.68 20.10 16.37
N ASP A 376 -33.30 20.68 17.51
CA ASP A 376 -34.03 20.60 18.78
C ASP A 376 -35.02 21.76 18.97
N SER A 377 -34.78 22.88 18.26
CA SER A 377 -35.50 24.14 18.39
C SER A 377 -36.11 24.64 17.07
N THR A 378 -37.12 25.50 17.18
CA THR A 378 -37.94 25.93 16.02
C THR A 378 -37.12 26.61 14.92
N ALA A 379 -37.26 26.13 13.68
CA ALA A 379 -36.61 26.63 12.45
C ALA A 379 -35.08 26.47 12.38
N GLU A 380 -34.45 25.71 13.28
CA GLU A 380 -33.01 25.47 13.23
C GLU A 380 -32.58 24.78 11.93
N MET A 381 -33.24 23.70 11.51
CA MET A 381 -32.87 22.96 10.30
C MET A 381 -33.01 23.81 9.03
N ALA A 382 -33.94 24.79 9.05
CA ALA A 382 -34.09 25.78 8.00
C ALA A 382 -32.89 26.75 7.92
N ALA A 383 -32.37 27.17 9.07
CA ALA A 383 -31.23 28.09 9.19
C ALA A 383 -29.86 27.38 9.15
N LEU A 384 -29.81 26.08 9.44
CA LEU A 384 -28.59 25.27 9.58
C LEU A 384 -27.74 25.32 8.32
N ALA A 385 -26.51 25.83 8.46
CA ALA A 385 -25.53 25.87 7.39
C ALA A 385 -25.08 24.46 6.99
N ALA A 386 -24.57 24.34 5.77
CA ALA A 386 -23.75 23.17 5.42
C ALA A 386 -22.44 23.21 6.21
N VAL A 387 -21.95 22.05 6.64
CA VAL A 387 -20.69 21.91 7.37
C VAL A 387 -19.55 22.45 6.51
N ASN A 388 -18.78 23.40 7.04
CA ASN A 388 -17.68 24.02 6.32
C ASN A 388 -16.46 23.08 6.31
N LEU A 389 -16.25 22.37 5.21
CA LEU A 389 -15.10 21.47 5.01
C LEU A 389 -13.98 22.09 4.16
N GLY A 390 -14.21 23.27 3.58
CA GLY A 390 -13.25 24.00 2.74
C GLY A 390 -13.80 24.40 1.37
N THR A 391 -13.04 25.21 0.64
CA THR A 391 -13.50 25.85 -0.59
C THR A 391 -13.56 24.90 -1.79
N GLY A 392 -14.73 24.84 -2.44
CA GLY A 392 -14.97 24.00 -3.63
C GLY A 392 -15.07 22.49 -3.37
N ILE A 393 -15.03 22.06 -2.11
CA ILE A 393 -15.09 20.65 -1.71
C ILE A 393 -16.51 20.08 -1.85
N GLN A 394 -16.59 18.82 -2.31
CA GLN A 394 -17.80 17.99 -2.27
C GLN A 394 -17.51 16.72 -1.48
N VAL A 395 -18.55 16.20 -0.82
CA VAL A 395 -18.53 14.98 0.01
C VAL A 395 -19.15 13.82 -0.76
N THR A 396 -18.54 12.64 -0.68
CA THR A 396 -18.95 11.43 -1.40
C THR A 396 -19.37 10.28 -0.48
N ALA A 397 -18.84 10.20 0.75
CA ALA A 397 -19.29 9.29 1.79
C ALA A 397 -19.16 9.91 3.18
N VAL A 398 -19.98 9.47 4.14
CA VAL A 398 -19.98 9.91 5.54
C VAL A 398 -20.12 8.71 6.47
N ALA A 399 -19.37 8.70 7.57
CA ALA A 399 -19.51 7.76 8.67
C ALA A 399 -19.47 8.51 10.01
N ILE A 400 -20.13 7.93 11.01
CA ILE A 400 -20.35 8.53 12.33
C ILE A 400 -19.95 7.53 13.42
N GLY A 401 -19.15 7.99 14.36
CA GLY A 401 -18.87 7.32 15.63
C GLY A 401 -19.49 8.07 16.81
N ALA A 402 -19.13 7.68 18.04
CA ALA A 402 -19.76 8.18 19.27
C ALA A 402 -19.84 9.70 19.38
N ALA A 403 -18.72 10.36 19.09
CA ALA A 403 -18.53 11.80 19.32
C ALA A 403 -17.72 12.43 18.19
N HIS A 404 -17.58 11.73 17.05
CA HIS A 404 -16.76 12.15 15.93
C HIS A 404 -17.36 11.67 14.60
N SER A 405 -17.14 12.46 13.56
CA SER A 405 -17.73 12.33 12.23
C SER A 405 -16.64 12.44 11.19
N CYS A 406 -16.58 11.50 10.26
CA CYS A 406 -15.57 11.46 9.21
C CYS A 406 -16.20 11.32 7.82
N GLN A 407 -15.64 12.01 6.82
CA GLN A 407 -16.18 12.00 5.47
C GLN A 407 -15.11 11.87 4.39
N ILE A 408 -15.40 11.04 3.37
CA ILE A 408 -14.62 10.96 2.14
C ILE A 408 -15.10 12.07 1.20
N LEU A 409 -14.14 12.77 0.58
CA LEU A 409 -14.39 13.87 -0.35
C LEU A 409 -14.38 13.41 -1.82
N SER A 410 -14.76 14.29 -2.75
CA SER A 410 -14.62 14.06 -4.19
C SER A 410 -13.17 13.97 -4.68
N SER A 411 -12.21 14.45 -3.87
CA SER A 411 -10.78 14.19 -4.03
C SER A 411 -10.34 12.82 -3.49
N THR A 412 -11.24 12.08 -2.83
CA THR A 412 -11.03 10.82 -2.07
C THR A 412 -10.12 10.91 -0.85
N ASN A 413 -9.76 12.14 -0.45
CA ASN A 413 -9.20 12.46 0.85
C ASN A 413 -10.29 12.36 1.93
N ILE A 414 -9.91 12.24 3.20
CA ILE A 414 -10.85 12.22 4.33
C ILE A 414 -10.67 13.50 5.17
N LYS A 415 -11.76 14.03 5.74
CA LYS A 415 -11.71 14.97 6.87
C LYS A 415 -12.59 14.44 8.02
N CYS A 416 -12.20 14.72 9.26
CA CYS A 416 -12.91 14.32 10.47
C CYS A 416 -13.11 15.51 11.42
N PHE A 417 -14.17 15.51 12.22
CA PHE A 417 -14.41 16.49 13.28
C PHE A 417 -15.20 15.89 14.45
N GLY A 418 -15.23 16.59 15.58
CA GLY A 418 -15.71 16.12 16.88
C GLY A 418 -14.57 15.86 17.87
N HIS A 419 -14.77 14.93 18.79
CA HIS A 419 -13.86 14.60 19.89
C HIS A 419 -12.57 13.92 19.42
N GLY A 420 -11.42 14.45 19.85
CA GLY A 420 -10.08 14.01 19.41
C GLY A 420 -9.40 12.90 20.22
N GLN A 421 -9.79 12.66 21.48
CA GLN A 421 -9.06 11.76 22.40
C GLN A 421 -8.89 10.33 21.86
N ASN A 422 -7.74 9.72 22.20
CA ASN A 422 -7.28 8.43 21.69
C ASN A 422 -7.15 8.41 20.15
N GLY A 423 -6.84 9.55 19.54
CA GLY A 423 -6.41 9.63 18.14
C GLY A 423 -7.50 9.49 17.09
N LYS A 424 -8.76 9.27 17.46
CA LYS A 424 -9.85 8.81 16.57
C LYS A 424 -10.27 9.76 15.44
N LEU A 425 -9.75 10.99 15.41
CA LEU A 425 -9.85 11.89 14.26
C LEU A 425 -8.79 11.63 13.19
N GLY A 426 -7.64 11.04 13.53
CA GLY A 426 -6.57 10.66 12.58
C GLY A 426 -5.68 11.82 12.14
N TYR A 427 -5.36 12.73 13.07
CA TYR A 427 -4.58 13.95 12.79
C TYR A 427 -3.19 14.00 13.45
N GLY A 428 -2.88 13.07 14.35
CA GLY A 428 -1.59 13.01 15.03
C GLY A 428 -1.56 13.78 16.35
N ASP A 429 -2.75 14.00 16.92
CA ASP A 429 -2.99 14.74 18.16
C ASP A 429 -4.36 14.32 18.74
N ALA A 430 -4.59 14.67 20.01
CA ALA A 430 -5.86 14.44 20.69
C ALA A 430 -6.86 15.62 20.56
N ASP A 431 -6.60 16.60 19.68
CA ASP A 431 -7.35 17.87 19.66
C ASP A 431 -8.76 17.69 19.07
N THR A 432 -9.75 18.06 19.88
CA THR A 432 -11.14 18.12 19.47
C THR A 432 -11.34 19.25 18.44
N ARG A 433 -12.11 19.01 17.39
CA ARG A 433 -12.31 19.94 16.25
C ARG A 433 -13.81 20.09 15.94
N GLY A 434 -14.22 21.20 15.32
CA GLY A 434 -15.62 21.45 14.97
C GLY A 434 -16.41 22.35 15.94
N TYR A 435 -15.89 22.61 17.14
CA TYR A 435 -16.49 23.56 18.09
C TYR A 435 -15.97 25.00 17.98
N THR A 436 -15.02 25.27 17.07
CA THR A 436 -14.61 26.64 16.68
C THR A 436 -14.61 26.77 15.17
N SER A 437 -15.07 27.92 14.65
CA SER A 437 -15.11 28.19 13.22
C SER A 437 -13.71 28.31 12.59
N SER A 438 -12.69 28.67 13.37
CA SER A 438 -11.29 28.76 12.96
C SER A 438 -10.60 27.41 12.73
N ALA A 439 -11.09 26.34 13.36
CA ALA A 439 -10.60 24.97 13.15
C ALA A 439 -11.38 24.20 12.06
N MET A 440 -12.30 24.87 11.36
CA MET A 440 -13.10 24.31 10.27
C MET A 440 -12.74 24.92 8.91
N GLY A 441 -13.35 24.43 7.84
CA GLY A 441 -13.10 24.89 6.47
C GLY A 441 -11.76 24.41 5.92
N ASP A 442 -11.05 25.30 5.23
CA ASP A 442 -9.74 25.01 4.67
C ASP A 442 -8.67 24.76 5.76
N ASN A 443 -8.88 25.25 6.98
CA ASN A 443 -8.03 24.98 8.15
C ASN A 443 -8.24 23.59 8.78
N LEU A 444 -9.36 22.91 8.49
CA LEU A 444 -9.56 21.54 8.96
C LEU A 444 -8.61 20.62 8.19
N PRO A 445 -7.69 19.86 8.83
CA PRO A 445 -6.72 19.07 8.07
C PRO A 445 -7.38 17.93 7.31
N ILE A 446 -6.64 17.36 6.36
CA ILE A 446 -6.97 16.07 5.76
C ILE A 446 -6.42 14.97 6.67
N VAL A 447 -7.23 13.95 6.94
CA VAL A 447 -6.77 12.74 7.63
C VAL A 447 -5.83 12.02 6.67
N ASP A 448 -4.58 11.90 7.09
CA ASP A 448 -3.58 11.18 6.31
C ASP A 448 -3.69 9.68 6.62
N LEU A 449 -3.86 8.89 5.57
CA LEU A 449 -3.87 7.42 5.61
C LEU A 449 -2.67 6.82 4.87
N ASP A 450 -1.91 7.63 4.13
CA ASP A 450 -1.00 7.20 3.07
C ASP A 450 0.38 7.89 3.13
N GLY A 451 0.60 8.82 4.06
CA GLY A 451 1.86 9.55 4.25
C GLY A 451 2.01 10.75 3.30
N VAL A 452 0.91 11.35 2.83
CA VAL A 452 0.90 12.38 1.78
C VAL A 452 0.07 13.61 2.19
N SER A 453 0.57 14.36 3.18
CA SER A 453 -0.01 15.66 3.57
C SER A 453 0.26 16.75 2.52
N PRO A 454 -0.78 17.42 1.96
CA PRO A 454 -0.61 18.53 1.03
C PRO A 454 -0.48 19.86 1.79
N THR A 455 0.73 20.17 2.28
CA THR A 455 0.98 21.37 3.09
C THR A 455 0.57 22.67 2.37
N ALA A 456 -0.10 23.57 3.11
CA ALA A 456 -0.75 24.74 2.54
C ALA A 456 0.22 25.78 1.93
N THR A 457 -0.25 26.51 0.93
CA THR A 457 0.52 27.56 0.24
C THR A 457 0.65 28.82 1.10
N SER A 458 1.69 28.89 1.95
CA SER A 458 2.12 30.15 2.55
C SER A 458 2.88 31.00 1.53
N THR A 459 2.37 32.21 1.26
CA THR A 459 3.06 33.19 0.42
C THR A 459 4.23 33.81 1.18
N PRO A 460 5.42 33.98 0.56
CA PRO A 460 6.54 34.66 1.22
C PRO A 460 6.19 36.11 1.60
N VAL A 461 6.23 36.40 2.90
CA VAL A 461 6.40 37.74 3.44
C VAL A 461 7.70 37.70 4.22
N ASP A 462 8.73 38.35 3.68
CA ASP A 462 10.10 38.27 4.18
C ASP A 462 10.63 39.65 4.59
N THR A 463 11.69 39.65 5.40
CA THR A 463 12.48 40.78 5.91
C THR A 463 11.84 41.68 6.97
N ASP A 464 12.07 41.27 8.22
CA ASP A 464 12.59 42.07 9.34
C ASP A 464 12.04 43.48 9.64
N THR A 465 11.54 43.63 10.87
CA THR A 465 11.70 44.87 11.65
C THR A 465 11.82 44.52 13.14
N PRO A 466 13.01 44.65 13.77
CA PRO A 466 13.21 44.31 15.18
C PRO A 466 12.72 45.43 16.10
N THR A 467 11.45 45.38 16.52
CA THR A 467 10.92 46.24 17.59
C THR A 467 11.13 45.62 18.97
N ALA A 468 12.06 46.18 19.74
CA ALA A 468 12.20 45.86 21.17
C ALA A 468 11.04 46.49 21.98
N SER A 469 10.47 45.71 22.90
CA SER A 469 9.56 46.24 23.93
C SER A 469 9.56 45.36 25.19
N ASN A 470 10.49 45.64 26.11
CA ASN A 470 10.39 45.23 27.51
C ASN A 470 10.49 46.49 28.38
N THR A 471 9.42 46.81 29.11
CA THR A 471 9.37 47.98 29.99
C THR A 471 9.95 47.59 31.37
N PRO A 472 10.82 48.40 32.02
CA PRO A 472 11.57 47.93 33.19
C PRO A 472 10.78 47.93 34.50
N VAL A 473 11.25 47.11 35.45
CA VAL A 473 10.99 47.30 36.89
C VAL A 473 12.03 48.29 37.45
N ASP A 474 11.62 49.15 38.37
CA ASP A 474 12.44 50.22 38.97
C ASP A 474 13.40 49.69 40.05
N THR A 475 14.66 50.15 40.05
CA THR A 475 15.43 50.46 41.29
C THR A 475 16.73 51.26 41.02
N SER A 476 16.63 52.58 41.11
CA SER A 476 17.60 53.50 41.74
C SER A 476 19.14 53.39 41.50
N THR A 477 19.70 54.32 40.69
CA THR A 477 20.94 55.14 40.93
C THR A 477 22.35 54.48 41.06
N PRO A 478 23.47 55.24 40.91
CA PRO A 478 23.78 56.31 39.93
C PRO A 478 25.21 56.24 39.32
N SER A 479 25.54 57.06 38.29
CA SER A 479 26.73 57.99 38.27
C SER A 479 27.21 58.45 36.85
N GLN A 480 27.14 59.77 36.62
CA GLN A 480 28.11 60.65 35.91
C GLN A 480 28.58 60.45 34.44
N THR A 481 28.08 61.34 33.56
CA THR A 481 28.81 62.26 32.60
C THR A 481 30.01 61.76 31.76
N ASN A 482 30.10 62.02 30.44
CA ASN A 482 30.23 63.36 29.83
C ASN A 482 29.91 63.44 28.30
N THR A 483 29.61 64.65 27.81
CA THR A 483 29.61 65.13 26.38
C THR A 483 31.04 65.49 25.90
N PRO A 484 31.35 66.05 24.68
CA PRO A 484 30.55 66.56 23.52
C PRO A 484 30.83 65.83 22.16
N THR A 485 29.98 65.81 21.12
CA THR A 485 29.50 66.87 20.16
C THR A 485 30.54 67.36 19.12
N VAL A 486 30.23 67.26 17.79
CA VAL A 486 30.41 68.31 16.72
C VAL A 486 29.90 67.87 15.32
N THR A 487 28.69 68.33 14.97
CA THR A 487 28.27 69.13 13.78
C THR A 487 28.98 69.05 12.39
N ARG A 488 28.32 68.37 11.42
CA ARG A 488 27.83 68.88 10.08
C ARG A 488 28.80 69.50 9.03
N THR A 489 28.66 69.16 7.72
CA THR A 489 28.28 70.08 6.58
C THR A 489 28.35 69.47 5.14
N ALA A 490 27.34 69.85 4.33
CA ALA A 490 27.06 69.83 2.87
C ALA A 490 28.23 69.96 1.83
N SER A 491 28.09 69.78 0.50
CA SER A 491 27.11 69.16 -0.47
C SER A 491 27.60 69.39 -1.94
N LYS A 492 26.84 68.88 -2.95
CA LYS A 492 26.76 69.26 -4.41
C LYS A 492 27.65 68.49 -5.42
N THR A 493 27.35 68.33 -6.73
CA THR A 493 26.12 68.23 -7.61
C THR A 493 26.58 67.73 -9.03
N TYR A 494 25.69 67.63 -10.05
CA TYR A 494 25.90 67.42 -11.51
C TYR A 494 26.06 65.94 -11.98
N THR A 495 25.46 65.44 -13.09
CA THR A 495 24.57 66.04 -14.13
C THR A 495 23.54 65.03 -14.71
N ARG A 496 22.84 65.36 -15.81
CA ARG A 496 21.61 64.74 -16.36
C ARG A 496 21.61 64.70 -17.90
N SER A 497 20.95 63.73 -18.55
CA SER A 497 20.46 63.84 -19.95
C SER A 497 19.10 63.13 -20.15
N LYS A 498 18.46 63.24 -21.34
CA LYS A 498 17.01 62.95 -21.54
C LYS A 498 16.55 62.67 -23.00
N THR A 499 15.90 61.51 -23.25
CA THR A 499 14.85 61.22 -24.30
C THR A 499 15.15 61.57 -25.79
N PRO A 500 14.26 61.34 -26.83
CA PRO A 500 12.92 60.72 -26.91
C PRO A 500 12.82 59.52 -27.92
N THR A 501 11.74 59.42 -28.73
CA THR A 501 11.16 58.15 -29.26
C THR A 501 10.85 58.09 -30.78
N ARG A 502 10.51 56.86 -31.26
CA ARG A 502 9.48 56.51 -32.29
C ARG A 502 9.91 56.12 -33.72
N SER A 503 9.63 54.86 -34.14
CA SER A 503 8.89 54.52 -35.39
C SER A 503 8.49 53.03 -35.46
N LYS A 504 7.70 52.63 -36.48
CA LYS A 504 7.29 51.23 -36.79
C LYS A 504 7.45 50.94 -38.28
N THR A 505 7.81 49.71 -38.64
CA THR A 505 7.70 49.16 -40.00
C THR A 505 7.01 47.78 -39.95
N LYS A 506 6.21 47.43 -40.97
CA LYS A 506 5.52 46.13 -41.08
C LYS A 506 6.07 45.34 -42.28
N THR A 507 6.23 44.03 -42.12
CA THR A 507 6.24 43.06 -43.24
C THR A 507 5.30 41.90 -42.91
N LYS A 508 4.68 41.29 -43.94
CA LYS A 508 3.62 40.27 -43.79
C LYS A 508 4.22 38.85 -43.75
N THR A 509 3.69 38.00 -42.87
CA THR A 509 3.68 36.54 -43.10
C THR A 509 2.28 35.98 -42.85
N ARG A 510 1.92 34.99 -43.65
CA ARG A 510 0.56 34.45 -43.89
C ARG A 510 -0.02 33.73 -42.67
N THR A 511 -1.24 34.07 -42.26
CA THR A 511 -2.01 33.33 -41.24
C THR A 511 -2.54 32.01 -41.81
N PRO A 512 -2.26 30.84 -41.22
CA PRO A 512 -3.05 29.63 -41.41
C PRO A 512 -4.30 29.70 -40.52
N THR A 513 -5.47 29.42 -41.08
CA THR A 513 -6.72 29.27 -40.31
C THR A 513 -6.59 28.13 -39.30
N LYS A 514 -7.03 28.33 -38.05
CA LYS A 514 -7.09 27.25 -37.04
C LYS A 514 -8.02 26.13 -37.54
N SER A 515 -7.44 25.00 -37.95
CA SER A 515 -8.21 23.78 -38.22
C SER A 515 -8.85 23.30 -36.92
N LYS A 516 -10.14 22.96 -36.96
CA LYS A 516 -10.78 22.18 -35.90
C LYS A 516 -10.44 20.70 -36.14
N THR A 517 -9.47 20.20 -35.39
CA THR A 517 -9.10 18.77 -35.37
C THR A 517 -8.94 18.36 -33.90
N PRO A 518 -9.56 17.27 -33.42
CA PRO A 518 -9.91 17.14 -32.01
C PRO A 518 -8.75 16.69 -31.10
N THR A 519 -8.63 17.32 -29.94
CA THR A 519 -7.76 16.87 -28.84
C THR A 519 -8.34 15.60 -28.20
N ARG A 520 -7.54 14.55 -28.05
CA ARG A 520 -7.99 13.23 -27.56
C ARG A 520 -7.59 13.00 -26.10
N THR A 521 -8.55 12.68 -25.24
CA THR A 521 -8.38 12.50 -23.79
C THR A 521 -7.84 11.10 -23.42
N PRO A 522 -6.89 10.95 -22.47
CA PRO A 522 -6.44 9.63 -21.98
C PRO A 522 -7.05 9.13 -20.66
N ILE A 523 -7.18 7.81 -20.61
CA ILE A 523 -7.38 6.91 -19.45
C ILE A 523 -5.98 6.36 -19.09
N GLY A 524 -5.59 6.02 -17.85
CA GLY A 524 -6.37 5.76 -16.63
C GLY A 524 -6.11 4.32 -16.15
N TYR A 525 -4.89 4.08 -15.63
CA TYR A 525 -4.27 2.75 -15.54
C TYR A 525 -3.37 2.59 -14.32
N VAL A 526 -3.55 1.53 -13.52
CA VAL A 526 -2.75 1.23 -12.32
C VAL A 526 -1.27 1.05 -12.66
N SER A 527 -0.35 1.64 -11.90
CA SER A 527 1.10 1.46 -12.11
C SER A 527 1.60 0.19 -11.43
N ARG A 528 2.60 -0.45 -12.05
CA ARG A 528 3.15 -1.74 -11.61
C ARG A 528 4.64 -1.60 -11.30
N VAL A 529 5.16 -2.51 -10.48
CA VAL A 529 6.61 -2.75 -10.37
C VAL A 529 7.13 -3.34 -11.68
N SER A 530 8.35 -3.00 -12.08
CA SER A 530 8.94 -3.38 -13.38
C SER A 530 10.38 -3.89 -13.28
N ALA A 531 11.12 -3.53 -12.23
CA ALA A 531 12.38 -4.17 -11.82
C ALA A 531 12.55 -4.07 -10.30
N LEU A 532 13.43 -4.90 -9.77
CA LEU A 532 13.65 -5.14 -8.34
C LEU A 532 15.09 -5.63 -8.15
N ALA A 533 15.73 -5.23 -7.06
CA ALA A 533 17.04 -5.71 -6.62
C ALA A 533 17.09 -5.72 -5.08
N SER A 534 17.94 -6.58 -4.52
CA SER A 534 18.10 -6.82 -3.09
C SER A 534 19.60 -6.92 -2.79
N GLY A 535 20.06 -6.15 -1.81
CA GLY A 535 21.40 -6.25 -1.24
C GLY A 535 21.41 -7.19 -0.03
N SER A 536 22.42 -7.10 0.82
CA SER A 536 22.50 -7.96 2.01
C SER A 536 21.30 -7.75 2.94
N SER A 537 20.93 -6.49 3.21
CA SER A 537 19.88 -6.12 4.18
C SER A 537 18.98 -4.97 3.69
N HIS A 538 18.88 -4.75 2.38
CA HIS A 538 18.00 -3.74 1.78
C HIS A 538 17.46 -4.16 0.41
N SER A 539 16.36 -3.58 -0.03
CA SER A 539 15.76 -3.82 -1.35
C SER A 539 15.32 -2.53 -2.02
N CYS A 540 15.40 -2.51 -3.35
CA CYS A 540 14.99 -1.39 -4.17
C CYS A 540 14.22 -1.83 -5.40
N ALA A 541 13.19 -1.07 -5.77
CA ALA A 541 12.32 -1.38 -6.90
C ALA A 541 12.14 -0.18 -7.85
N ILE A 542 12.01 -0.48 -9.14
CA ILE A 542 11.63 0.48 -10.18
C ILE A 542 10.16 0.26 -10.55
N LEU A 543 9.36 1.32 -10.41
CA LEU A 543 8.00 1.39 -10.93
C LEU A 543 7.98 1.61 -12.45
N ALA A 544 6.90 1.22 -13.13
CA ALA A 544 6.68 1.45 -14.55
C ALA A 544 6.63 2.95 -14.97
N SER A 545 6.73 3.86 -14.01
CA SER A 545 6.97 5.31 -14.16
C SER A 545 8.45 5.71 -14.18
N SER A 546 9.39 4.75 -14.13
CA SER A 546 10.84 4.93 -13.88
C SER A 546 11.21 5.55 -12.52
N VAL A 547 10.26 5.62 -11.58
CA VAL A 547 10.50 6.02 -10.18
C VAL A 547 11.15 4.86 -9.42
N VAL A 548 12.22 5.17 -8.67
CA VAL A 548 12.87 4.25 -7.73
C VAL A 548 12.30 4.45 -6.32
N LYS A 549 12.09 3.36 -5.59
CA LYS A 549 11.91 3.35 -4.14
C LYS A 549 12.84 2.30 -3.52
N CYS A 550 13.42 2.57 -2.36
CA CYS A 550 14.33 1.69 -1.63
C CYS A 550 13.92 1.59 -0.16
N TRP A 551 14.02 0.41 0.43
CA TRP A 551 13.68 0.09 1.82
C TRP A 551 14.66 -0.96 2.41
N GLY A 552 14.64 -1.16 3.73
CA GLY A 552 15.59 -1.96 4.52
C GLY A 552 16.61 -1.10 5.26
N LEU A 553 17.77 -1.67 5.56
CA LEU A 553 18.89 -1.00 6.23
C LEU A 553 19.36 0.26 5.48
N ASN A 554 19.67 1.34 6.19
CA ASN A 554 20.12 2.61 5.58
C ASN A 554 21.29 3.31 6.31
N THR A 555 22.01 2.64 7.21
CA THR A 555 23.04 3.29 8.05
C THR A 555 24.14 3.99 7.26
N ASN A 556 24.38 3.55 6.02
CA ASN A 556 25.43 4.04 5.12
C ASN A 556 24.82 4.86 3.96
N GLY A 557 23.54 5.21 4.02
CA GLY A 557 22.81 5.96 2.98
C GLY A 557 22.29 5.13 1.81
N GLN A 558 22.33 3.79 1.88
CA GLN A 558 22.08 2.89 0.75
C GLN A 558 20.65 2.92 0.17
N LEU A 559 19.68 3.51 0.87
CA LEU A 559 18.35 3.78 0.32
C LEU A 559 18.29 5.07 -0.51
N GLY A 560 19.26 5.98 -0.36
CA GLY A 560 19.38 7.21 -1.15
C GLY A 560 18.35 8.27 -0.80
N LEU A 561 17.97 8.38 0.47
CA LEU A 561 16.87 9.27 0.93
C LEU A 561 17.35 10.63 1.47
N GLY A 562 18.64 10.77 1.77
CA GLY A 562 19.23 11.98 2.39
C GLY A 562 19.26 11.93 3.91
N ASP A 563 19.21 10.73 4.48
CA ASP A 563 19.25 10.40 5.91
C ASP A 563 19.74 8.96 6.11
N THR A 564 20.18 8.62 7.33
CA THR A 564 20.68 7.29 7.71
C THR A 564 19.65 6.35 8.35
N ALA A 565 18.39 6.77 8.48
CA ALA A 565 17.36 5.93 9.07
C ALA A 565 16.91 4.87 8.06
N SER A 566 16.73 3.63 8.51
CA SER A 566 16.19 2.53 7.71
C SER A 566 14.74 2.83 7.26
N ARG A 567 14.16 1.99 6.39
CA ARG A 567 12.73 2.07 6.05
C ARG A 567 12.10 0.70 5.94
N GLY A 568 10.90 0.52 6.46
CA GLY A 568 10.19 -0.77 6.47
C GLY A 568 10.52 -1.63 7.68
N ASP A 569 11.42 -1.14 8.55
CA ASP A 569 11.68 -1.59 9.90
C ASP A 569 10.65 -1.03 10.90
N ALA A 570 10.02 0.10 10.59
CA ALA A 570 8.94 0.67 11.39
C ALA A 570 7.62 0.86 10.62
N GLY A 571 6.53 0.81 11.38
CA GLY A 571 5.18 0.86 10.85
C GLY A 571 4.93 2.12 10.03
N GLY A 572 4.61 1.95 8.74
CA GLY A 572 4.16 3.04 7.89
C GLY A 572 5.16 3.63 6.90
N GLU A 573 6.44 3.27 7.01
CA GLU A 573 7.51 3.76 6.13
C GLU A 573 7.36 3.30 4.68
N MET A 574 6.49 2.33 4.43
CA MET A 574 6.24 1.66 3.15
C MET A 574 5.07 2.32 2.37
N GLY A 575 4.71 1.78 1.20
CA GLY A 575 3.51 2.23 0.49
C GLY A 575 3.70 3.53 -0.29
N ASN A 576 2.80 4.49 -0.06
CA ASN A 576 2.93 5.85 -0.62
C ASN A 576 3.94 6.68 0.20
N SER A 577 4.03 6.46 1.52
CA SER A 577 4.96 7.12 2.44
C SER A 577 6.42 6.93 2.06
N LEU A 578 6.78 5.73 1.58
CA LEU A 578 8.14 5.40 1.18
C LEU A 578 8.62 6.42 0.13
N PRO A 579 9.63 7.25 0.42
CA PRO A 579 9.98 8.32 -0.50
C PRO A 579 10.47 7.77 -1.84
N ALA A 580 10.31 8.55 -2.90
CA ALA A 580 11.01 8.29 -4.15
C ALA A 580 12.47 8.74 -4.00
N VAL A 581 13.41 7.90 -4.42
CA VAL A 581 14.83 8.26 -4.46
C VAL A 581 15.02 9.38 -5.49
N ASP A 582 15.55 10.53 -5.07
CA ASP A 582 15.82 11.62 -6.01
C ASP A 582 17.09 11.33 -6.81
N LEU A 583 16.91 11.06 -8.11
CA LEU A 583 17.98 10.80 -9.06
C LEU A 583 18.43 12.07 -9.81
N GLY A 584 17.73 13.19 -9.66
CA GLY A 584 17.98 14.47 -10.33
C GLY A 584 16.98 14.79 -11.46
N THR A 585 17.00 16.04 -11.89
CA THR A 585 16.00 16.64 -12.80
C THR A 585 15.97 15.93 -14.15
N GLY A 586 14.93 15.11 -14.35
CA GLY A 586 14.71 14.37 -15.60
C GLY A 586 15.50 13.06 -15.72
N VAL A 587 16.14 12.59 -14.64
CA VAL A 587 16.80 11.29 -14.59
C VAL A 587 15.76 10.18 -14.40
N LEU A 588 15.81 9.15 -15.25
CA LEU A 588 14.86 8.04 -15.24
C LEU A 588 15.63 6.71 -15.16
N ALA A 589 15.30 5.88 -14.17
CA ALA A 589 15.90 4.55 -14.01
C ALA A 589 15.35 3.53 -15.02
N SER A 590 16.16 2.53 -15.37
CA SER A 590 15.78 1.43 -16.29
C SER A 590 16.17 0.04 -15.76
N LYS A 591 17.26 -0.06 -14.98
CA LYS A 591 17.61 -1.20 -14.13
C LYS A 591 18.11 -0.68 -12.79
N ILE A 592 17.97 -1.49 -11.75
CA ILE A 592 18.48 -1.25 -10.41
C ILE A 592 19.26 -2.47 -9.94
N TYR A 593 20.24 -2.24 -9.08
CA TYR A 593 21.17 -3.21 -8.53
C TYR A 593 21.53 -2.81 -7.11
N ALA A 594 21.79 -3.77 -6.24
CA ALA A 594 22.24 -3.56 -4.87
C ALA A 594 23.40 -4.52 -4.56
N GLY A 595 24.38 -4.04 -3.81
CA GLY A 595 25.48 -4.81 -3.23
C GLY A 595 25.26 -4.97 -1.73
N SER A 596 26.31 -5.12 -0.92
CA SER A 596 26.12 -5.33 0.53
C SER A 596 25.59 -4.08 1.22
N ASP A 597 26.24 -2.94 1.00
CA ASP A 597 25.89 -1.65 1.61
C ASP A 597 25.74 -0.51 0.59
N HIS A 598 25.67 -0.80 -0.71
CA HIS A 598 25.51 0.21 -1.78
C HIS A 598 24.43 -0.16 -2.81
N THR A 599 23.95 0.84 -3.53
CA THR A 599 22.90 0.72 -4.56
C THR A 599 23.31 1.47 -5.82
N CYS A 600 23.09 0.87 -6.99
CA CYS A 600 23.37 1.48 -8.29
C CYS A 600 22.17 1.37 -9.25
N ILE A 601 21.94 2.40 -10.07
CA ILE A 601 20.96 2.37 -11.16
C ILE A 601 21.58 2.61 -12.52
N LEU A 602 21.06 1.91 -13.52
CA LEU A 602 21.32 2.18 -14.93
C LEU A 602 20.17 3.05 -15.47
N THR A 603 20.48 4.28 -15.89
CA THR A 603 19.47 5.17 -16.47
C THR A 603 18.98 4.67 -17.84
N THR A 604 17.83 5.17 -18.27
CA THR A 604 17.36 5.05 -19.66
C THR A 604 18.34 5.61 -20.70
N THR A 605 19.27 6.48 -20.27
CA THR A 605 20.38 7.02 -21.07
C THR A 605 21.69 6.23 -20.96
N LYS A 606 21.67 5.02 -20.36
CA LYS A 606 22.82 4.12 -20.17
C LYS A 606 23.99 4.68 -19.34
N ARG A 607 23.72 5.66 -18.47
CA ARG A 607 24.68 6.16 -17.46
C ARG A 607 24.38 5.53 -16.11
N VAL A 608 25.38 5.48 -15.23
CA VAL A 608 25.26 4.89 -13.89
C VAL A 608 25.29 6.00 -12.84
N LYS A 609 24.37 5.94 -11.87
CA LYS A 609 24.51 6.62 -10.56
C LYS A 609 24.53 5.55 -9.48
N CYS A 610 25.34 5.74 -8.45
CA CYS A 610 25.44 4.87 -7.28
C CYS A 610 25.41 5.70 -6.00
N TRP A 611 24.90 5.13 -4.90
CA TRP A 611 24.83 5.75 -3.58
C TRP A 611 24.92 4.68 -2.47
N GLY A 612 25.10 5.11 -1.22
CA GLY A 612 25.31 4.26 -0.05
C GLY A 612 26.77 4.17 0.39
N GLY A 613 27.17 2.97 0.82
CA GLY A 613 28.53 2.55 1.15
C GLY A 613 29.57 2.95 0.12
N ASN A 614 30.68 3.53 0.58
CA ASN A 614 31.77 3.95 -0.29
C ASN A 614 33.17 3.83 0.34
N GLY A 615 33.30 3.14 1.48
CA GLY A 615 34.57 3.05 2.22
C GLY A 615 35.74 2.40 1.45
N ALA A 616 35.44 1.66 0.38
CA ALA A 616 36.40 1.09 -0.56
C ALA A 616 36.22 1.65 -2.00
N GLY A 617 35.65 2.85 -2.15
CA GLY A 617 35.41 3.47 -3.46
C GLY A 617 34.31 2.79 -4.30
N GLN A 618 33.49 1.90 -3.72
CA GLN A 618 32.58 1.03 -4.47
C GLN A 618 31.47 1.77 -5.23
N LEU A 619 31.22 3.06 -4.96
CA LEU A 619 30.33 3.91 -5.75
C LEU A 619 30.95 4.40 -7.08
N GLY A 620 32.28 4.37 -7.23
CA GLY A 620 32.97 4.81 -8.44
C GLY A 620 32.93 6.33 -8.66
N ILE A 621 32.96 7.10 -7.56
CA ILE A 621 32.86 8.57 -7.60
C ILE A 621 34.24 9.25 -7.51
N GLY A 622 35.29 8.53 -7.11
CA GLY A 622 36.65 9.09 -6.96
C GLY A 622 36.94 9.70 -5.59
N ASP A 623 36.18 9.28 -4.58
CA ASP A 623 36.37 9.56 -3.15
C ASP A 623 35.76 8.41 -2.32
N THR A 624 36.04 8.37 -1.01
CA THR A 624 35.55 7.33 -0.08
C THR A 624 34.35 7.72 0.77
N ASN A 625 33.76 8.90 0.56
CA ASN A 625 32.64 9.36 1.40
C ASN A 625 31.34 8.66 0.95
N HIS A 626 30.46 8.37 1.90
CA HIS A 626 29.12 7.87 1.62
C HIS A 626 28.28 8.85 0.79
N ARG A 627 27.10 8.43 0.33
CA ARG A 627 26.11 9.28 -0.33
C ARG A 627 24.69 8.83 0.00
N GLY A 628 23.83 9.77 0.35
CA GLY A 628 22.41 9.52 0.63
C GLY A 628 22.12 9.36 2.12
N ASP A 629 23.15 9.42 2.95
CA ASP A 629 23.13 9.52 4.41
C ASP A 629 22.95 10.97 4.90
N GLY A 630 23.33 11.98 4.09
CA GLY A 630 23.22 13.40 4.42
C GLY A 630 22.25 14.20 3.55
N SER A 631 21.66 15.23 4.16
CA SER A 631 20.68 16.10 3.50
C SER A 631 21.34 16.97 2.43
N GLY A 632 21.05 16.69 1.15
CA GLY A 632 21.54 17.46 0.01
C GLY A 632 22.60 16.76 -0.86
N GLU A 633 22.86 15.48 -0.66
CA GLU A 633 23.80 14.70 -1.48
C GLU A 633 23.16 14.09 -2.74
N MET A 634 21.84 13.88 -2.71
CA MET A 634 21.07 13.21 -3.75
C MET A 634 20.63 14.17 -4.88
N GLY A 635 19.77 13.70 -5.78
CA GLY A 635 19.20 14.51 -6.84
C GLY A 635 20.21 14.92 -7.90
N ASP A 636 20.22 16.21 -8.25
CA ASP A 636 21.17 16.79 -9.22
C ASP A 636 22.60 16.97 -8.66
N ILE A 637 22.80 16.78 -7.34
CA ILE A 637 24.11 16.88 -6.69
C ILE A 637 24.87 15.54 -6.78
N LEU A 638 24.16 14.41 -6.74
CA LEU A 638 24.75 13.08 -6.92
C LEU A 638 25.35 12.95 -8.33
N PRO A 639 26.67 12.73 -8.49
CA PRO A 639 27.30 12.63 -9.81
C PRO A 639 26.93 11.34 -10.55
N TYR A 640 27.31 11.27 -11.83
CA TYR A 640 27.37 10.00 -12.57
C TYR A 640 28.75 9.37 -12.38
N VAL A 641 28.80 8.04 -12.32
CA VAL A 641 30.06 7.28 -12.40
C VAL A 641 30.73 7.59 -13.75
N ASP A 642 32.01 7.97 -13.72
CA ASP A 642 32.78 8.13 -14.95
C ASP A 642 33.34 6.79 -15.40
N LEU A 643 32.75 6.25 -16.47
CA LEU A 643 33.12 4.98 -17.10
C LEU A 643 34.15 5.17 -18.23
N GLY A 644 34.66 6.39 -18.43
CA GLY A 644 35.56 6.77 -19.51
C GLY A 644 34.89 7.56 -20.63
N THR A 645 35.71 8.25 -21.43
CA THR A 645 35.28 9.21 -22.45
C THR A 645 34.35 8.55 -23.48
N GLY A 646 33.06 8.90 -23.39
CA GLY A 646 32.02 8.41 -24.30
C GLY A 646 31.63 6.94 -24.09
N ARG A 647 32.00 6.31 -22.97
CA ARG A 647 31.54 4.97 -22.60
C ARG A 647 30.13 5.00 -21.99
N THR A 648 29.34 3.97 -22.24
CA THR A 648 28.04 3.75 -21.59
C THR A 648 27.88 2.29 -21.16
N ALA A 649 27.07 2.02 -20.13
CA ALA A 649 26.85 0.68 -19.59
C ALA A 649 25.62 -0.02 -20.21
N SER A 650 25.66 -1.34 -20.28
CA SER A 650 24.57 -2.22 -20.74
C SER A 650 24.02 -3.11 -19.63
N ALA A 651 24.89 -3.49 -18.70
CA ALA A 651 24.58 -4.06 -17.40
C ALA A 651 25.59 -3.57 -16.37
N VAL A 652 25.23 -3.67 -15.10
CA VAL A 652 26.12 -3.55 -13.94
C VAL A 652 25.95 -4.85 -13.13
N ALA A 653 26.96 -5.23 -12.35
CA ALA A 653 26.91 -6.30 -11.37
C ALA A 653 27.66 -5.84 -10.12
N LEU A 654 27.11 -6.10 -8.93
CA LEU A 654 27.66 -5.66 -7.65
C LEU A 654 27.99 -6.92 -6.83
N GLY A 655 29.21 -7.00 -6.33
CA GLY A 655 29.58 -7.90 -5.24
C GLY A 655 29.34 -7.25 -3.88
N GLU A 656 29.96 -7.77 -2.83
CA GLU A 656 29.80 -7.29 -1.46
C GLU A 656 30.24 -5.82 -1.33
N GLY A 657 31.52 -5.55 -1.65
CA GLY A 657 32.15 -4.22 -1.65
C GLY A 657 32.76 -3.82 -3.01
N SER A 658 32.28 -4.38 -4.13
CA SER A 658 32.79 -4.09 -5.48
C SER A 658 31.68 -3.95 -6.53
N THR A 659 32.00 -3.31 -7.65
CA THR A 659 31.06 -3.01 -8.73
C THR A 659 31.73 -3.18 -10.09
N CYS A 660 31.10 -3.93 -11.00
CA CYS A 660 31.54 -4.12 -12.39
C CYS A 660 30.48 -3.59 -13.39
N ALA A 661 30.91 -2.88 -14.44
CA ALA A 661 30.05 -2.43 -15.53
C ALA A 661 30.40 -3.09 -16.86
N LEU A 662 29.41 -3.73 -17.50
CA LEU A 662 29.52 -4.25 -18.86
C LEU A 662 29.22 -3.13 -19.86
N LEU A 663 30.26 -2.61 -20.49
CA LEU A 663 30.20 -1.43 -21.34
C LEU A 663 29.63 -1.76 -22.75
N ASP A 664 29.24 -0.72 -23.50
CA ASP A 664 28.59 -0.85 -24.82
C ASP A 664 29.44 -1.45 -25.96
N ASN A 665 30.72 -1.76 -25.69
CA ASN A 665 31.66 -2.49 -26.54
C ASN A 665 31.84 -3.96 -26.11
N ALA A 666 31.07 -4.42 -25.09
CA ALA A 666 31.17 -5.74 -24.47
C ALA A 666 32.50 -6.05 -23.74
N THR A 667 33.22 -5.02 -23.28
CA THR A 667 34.28 -5.16 -22.25
C THR A 667 33.71 -4.82 -20.86
N LEU A 668 34.29 -5.42 -19.83
CA LEU A 668 34.03 -5.06 -18.43
C LEU A 668 35.05 -4.02 -17.94
N VAL A 669 34.62 -3.16 -17.02
CA VAL A 669 35.48 -2.40 -16.10
C VAL A 669 34.94 -2.58 -14.69
N CYS A 670 35.81 -2.67 -13.69
CA CYS A 670 35.42 -2.94 -12.30
C CYS A 670 36.16 -2.01 -11.33
N TRP A 671 35.50 -1.65 -10.23
CA TRP A 671 36.00 -0.78 -9.17
C TRP A 671 35.46 -1.20 -7.80
N GLY A 672 36.01 -0.65 -6.72
CA GLY A 672 35.72 -1.05 -5.34
C GLY A 672 36.83 -1.89 -4.70
N GLN A 673 36.46 -2.67 -3.68
CA GLN A 673 37.33 -3.60 -2.95
C GLN A 673 37.87 -4.72 -3.85
N ASN A 674 39.17 -5.02 -3.73
CA ASN A 674 39.88 -5.94 -4.62
C ASN A 674 40.79 -6.99 -3.91
N VAL A 675 40.60 -7.22 -2.62
CA VAL A 675 41.53 -8.00 -1.77
C VAL A 675 41.70 -9.49 -2.15
N PHE A 676 40.87 -10.02 -3.05
CA PHE A 676 40.98 -11.37 -3.64
C PHE A 676 41.04 -11.34 -5.17
N GLY A 677 41.43 -10.21 -5.77
CA GLY A 677 41.49 -10.05 -7.22
C GLY A 677 40.13 -9.91 -7.91
N GLN A 678 39.05 -9.66 -7.15
CA GLN A 678 37.68 -9.66 -7.69
C GLN A 678 37.43 -8.60 -8.78
N LEU A 679 38.24 -7.54 -8.88
CA LEU A 679 38.13 -6.59 -9.99
C LEU A 679 38.74 -7.15 -11.30
N GLY A 680 39.51 -8.24 -11.25
CA GLY A 680 40.07 -8.90 -12.43
C GLY A 680 41.17 -8.09 -13.14
N VAL A 681 41.92 -7.28 -12.39
CA VAL A 681 42.94 -6.35 -12.91
C VAL A 681 44.38 -6.86 -12.79
N GLY A 682 44.62 -8.01 -12.14
CA GLY A 682 45.96 -8.56 -11.92
C GLY A 682 46.72 -7.88 -10.77
N SER A 683 45.98 -7.39 -9.77
CA SER A 683 46.46 -6.80 -8.52
C SER A 683 45.37 -6.91 -7.45
N ILE A 684 45.74 -6.71 -6.18
CA ILE A 684 44.83 -6.60 -5.02
C ILE A 684 44.44 -5.16 -4.67
N ASP A 685 44.93 -4.17 -5.43
CA ASP A 685 44.67 -2.74 -5.17
C ASP A 685 43.19 -2.40 -5.35
N THR A 686 42.60 -1.69 -4.37
CA THR A 686 41.30 -1.02 -4.49
C THR A 686 41.34 0.00 -5.63
N ILE A 687 40.19 0.24 -6.29
CA ILE A 687 40.06 1.19 -7.40
C ILE A 687 38.82 2.06 -7.16
N GLY A 688 38.98 3.39 -7.29
CA GLY A 688 37.86 4.34 -7.32
C GLY A 688 37.66 5.13 -6.02
N ASP A 689 38.51 4.87 -5.01
CA ASP A 689 38.66 5.70 -3.83
C ASP A 689 39.41 7.02 -4.10
N ALA A 690 40.12 7.14 -5.24
CA ALA A 690 40.61 8.42 -5.73
C ALA A 690 40.18 8.75 -7.18
N SER A 691 39.86 10.03 -7.40
CA SER A 691 39.44 10.58 -8.71
C SER A 691 40.45 10.41 -9.87
N SER A 692 41.68 9.97 -9.58
CA SER A 692 42.69 9.61 -10.57
C SER A 692 42.53 8.20 -11.18
N GLU A 693 41.71 7.33 -10.57
CA GLU A 693 41.47 5.95 -11.03
C GLU A 693 40.21 5.80 -11.91
N MET A 694 39.27 6.74 -11.81
CA MET A 694 38.00 6.71 -12.55
C MET A 694 38.14 7.26 -13.98
N GLY A 695 37.09 7.10 -14.78
CA GLY A 695 37.08 7.58 -16.17
C GLY A 695 38.01 6.78 -17.08
N ASP A 696 38.81 7.46 -17.90
CA ASP A 696 39.74 6.82 -18.84
C ASP A 696 40.94 6.12 -18.17
N ALA A 697 41.06 6.19 -16.83
CA ALA A 697 42.03 5.43 -16.05
C ALA A 697 41.56 4.01 -15.66
N LEU A 698 40.25 3.70 -15.81
CA LEU A 698 39.71 2.37 -15.52
C LEU A 698 40.31 1.30 -16.45
N VAL A 699 40.99 0.32 -15.86
CA VAL A 699 41.54 -0.83 -16.58
C VAL A 699 40.41 -1.80 -16.94
N PRO A 700 40.24 -2.18 -18.23
CA PRO A 700 39.27 -3.21 -18.60
C PRO A 700 39.71 -4.60 -18.12
N VAL A 701 38.75 -5.40 -17.66
CA VAL A 701 39.00 -6.81 -17.27
C VAL A 701 39.36 -7.62 -18.51
N ASP A 702 40.51 -8.26 -18.51
CA ASP A 702 40.89 -9.16 -19.60
C ASP A 702 40.26 -10.55 -19.39
N VAL A 703 39.39 -10.94 -20.33
CA VAL A 703 38.70 -12.24 -20.38
C VAL A 703 39.25 -13.16 -21.48
N GLY A 704 40.28 -12.72 -22.22
CA GLY A 704 40.96 -13.47 -23.27
C GLY A 704 41.03 -12.74 -24.60
N THR A 705 42.01 -13.10 -25.43
CA THR A 705 42.33 -12.40 -26.69
C THR A 705 41.14 -12.41 -27.65
N GLY A 706 40.57 -11.22 -27.88
CA GLY A 706 39.43 -11.06 -28.79
C GLY A 706 38.13 -11.67 -28.30
N ARG A 707 38.04 -12.06 -27.02
CA ARG A 707 36.78 -12.46 -26.37
C ARG A 707 35.98 -11.23 -25.95
N THR A 708 34.67 -11.39 -25.86
CA THR A 708 33.71 -10.35 -25.44
C THR A 708 32.64 -10.94 -24.51
N VAL A 709 32.13 -10.14 -23.59
CA VAL A 709 31.22 -10.61 -22.54
C VAL A 709 29.76 -10.46 -22.97
N LYS A 710 29.02 -11.58 -23.00
CA LYS A 710 27.56 -11.62 -23.21
C LYS A 710 26.82 -11.17 -21.93
N SER A 711 27.23 -11.70 -20.79
CA SER A 711 26.66 -11.40 -19.47
C SER A 711 27.67 -11.65 -18.35
N ILE A 712 27.44 -11.03 -17.20
CA ILE A 712 28.23 -11.18 -15.98
C ILE A 712 27.28 -11.48 -14.81
N ALA A 713 27.69 -12.40 -13.94
CA ALA A 713 27.09 -12.65 -12.64
C ALA A 713 28.12 -12.30 -11.54
N ALA A 714 27.64 -11.70 -10.44
CA ALA A 714 28.45 -11.44 -9.25
C ALA A 714 28.35 -12.59 -8.26
N ARG A 715 29.40 -12.72 -7.46
CA ARG A 715 29.45 -13.40 -6.15
C ARG A 715 29.88 -12.35 -5.12
N SER A 716 29.80 -12.63 -3.82
CA SER A 716 30.20 -11.64 -2.79
C SER A 716 31.65 -11.13 -3.01
N LEU A 717 32.56 -12.05 -3.32
CA LEU A 717 34.01 -11.79 -3.44
C LEU A 717 34.60 -12.20 -4.80
N GLY A 718 33.82 -12.10 -5.88
CA GLY A 718 34.27 -12.44 -7.24
C GLY A 718 33.18 -12.40 -8.29
N TYR A 719 33.49 -12.78 -9.53
CA TYR A 719 32.56 -12.72 -10.66
C TYR A 719 32.71 -13.90 -11.61
N CYS A 720 31.68 -14.13 -12.42
CA CYS A 720 31.70 -15.05 -13.56
C CYS A 720 31.12 -14.37 -14.81
N ALA A 721 31.79 -14.52 -15.95
CA ALA A 721 31.37 -13.98 -17.24
C ALA A 721 31.08 -15.09 -18.25
N LEU A 722 29.94 -14.98 -18.94
CA LEU A 722 29.60 -15.77 -20.12
C LEU A 722 30.09 -15.01 -21.37
N LEU A 723 30.86 -15.67 -22.22
CA LEU A 723 31.55 -15.05 -23.36
C LEU A 723 30.86 -15.34 -24.70
N ASP A 724 31.24 -14.64 -25.77
CA ASP A 724 30.59 -14.77 -27.09
C ASP A 724 30.74 -16.15 -27.76
N ASP A 725 31.66 -17.00 -27.30
CA ASP A 725 31.87 -18.40 -27.70
C ASP A 725 31.17 -19.42 -26.77
N ASP A 726 30.29 -18.94 -25.90
CA ASP A 726 29.54 -19.73 -24.92
C ASP A 726 30.42 -20.42 -23.85
N SER A 727 31.68 -19.98 -23.72
CA SER A 727 32.51 -20.33 -22.57
C SER A 727 32.21 -19.45 -21.35
N ILE A 728 32.42 -20.03 -20.16
CA ILE A 728 32.31 -19.32 -18.87
C ILE A 728 33.71 -19.19 -18.29
N LYS A 729 34.09 -17.99 -17.84
CA LYS A 729 35.29 -17.73 -17.03
C LYS A 729 34.89 -17.06 -15.72
N CYS A 730 35.55 -17.42 -14.62
CA CYS A 730 35.31 -16.85 -13.29
C CYS A 730 36.64 -16.39 -12.67
N TRP A 731 36.59 -15.32 -11.86
CA TRP A 731 37.75 -14.79 -11.12
C TRP A 731 37.31 -14.25 -9.74
N GLY A 732 38.28 -13.82 -8.91
CA GLY A 732 38.10 -13.49 -7.50
C GLY A 732 38.37 -14.67 -6.56
N ASN A 733 37.72 -14.67 -5.39
CA ASN A 733 37.89 -15.70 -4.36
C ASN A 733 37.50 -17.12 -4.85
N ASN A 734 38.22 -18.14 -4.36
CA ASN A 734 38.16 -19.54 -4.78
C ASN A 734 38.46 -20.60 -3.68
N TRP A 735 38.42 -20.27 -2.38
CA TRP A 735 38.84 -21.22 -1.33
C TRP A 735 38.10 -22.57 -1.35
N ASP A 736 36.85 -22.58 -1.83
CA ASP A 736 35.95 -23.72 -1.89
C ASP A 736 35.67 -24.16 -3.35
N GLY A 737 36.54 -23.77 -4.29
CA GLY A 737 36.39 -24.11 -5.71
C GLY A 737 35.35 -23.27 -6.46
N GLN A 738 34.97 -22.10 -5.94
CA GLN A 738 33.94 -21.21 -6.50
C GLN A 738 34.19 -20.79 -7.96
N LEU A 739 35.43 -20.87 -8.46
CA LEU A 739 35.77 -20.60 -9.86
C LEU A 739 35.47 -21.78 -10.79
N GLY A 740 35.31 -23.00 -10.27
CA GLY A 740 34.97 -24.19 -11.05
C GLY A 740 36.09 -24.74 -11.95
N VAL A 741 37.35 -24.32 -11.72
CA VAL A 741 38.48 -24.62 -12.62
C VAL A 741 39.29 -25.86 -12.25
N GLY A 742 39.10 -26.41 -11.05
CA GLY A 742 39.77 -27.63 -10.56
C GLY A 742 40.88 -27.40 -9.53
N ASP A 743 40.93 -26.22 -8.93
CA ASP A 743 41.86 -25.78 -7.89
C ASP A 743 41.18 -24.77 -6.93
N THR A 744 41.86 -24.41 -5.84
CA THR A 744 41.40 -23.46 -4.81
C THR A 744 42.11 -22.10 -4.86
N ASP A 745 42.96 -21.86 -5.86
CA ASP A 745 43.77 -20.65 -5.93
C ASP A 745 42.90 -19.48 -6.42
N HIS A 746 43.14 -18.25 -5.93
CA HIS A 746 42.43 -17.06 -6.41
C HIS A 746 42.81 -16.72 -7.87
N ARG A 747 42.11 -15.77 -8.48
CA ARG A 747 42.47 -15.24 -9.81
C ARG A 747 42.16 -13.75 -9.89
N GLY A 748 43.10 -12.99 -10.43
CA GLY A 748 43.00 -11.56 -10.66
C GLY A 748 43.73 -10.72 -9.61
N ASP A 749 44.26 -11.37 -8.57
CA ASP A 749 45.11 -10.80 -7.53
C ASP A 749 46.59 -10.76 -7.93
N GLY A 750 47.02 -11.66 -8.84
CA GLY A 750 48.36 -11.69 -9.42
C GLY A 750 48.42 -11.39 -10.92
N SER A 751 49.59 -10.92 -11.37
CA SER A 751 49.85 -10.59 -12.76
C SER A 751 49.99 -11.85 -13.63
N GLY A 752 49.13 -12.00 -14.64
CA GLY A 752 49.17 -13.15 -15.57
C GLY A 752 48.15 -14.27 -15.26
N GLU A 753 47.21 -14.02 -14.34
CA GLU A 753 46.09 -14.93 -14.04
C GLU A 753 44.84 -14.66 -14.89
N MET A 754 44.79 -13.46 -15.49
CA MET A 754 43.66 -12.96 -16.29
C MET A 754 43.90 -13.19 -17.78
N GLY A 755 42.93 -12.82 -18.63
CA GLY A 755 43.07 -12.94 -20.08
C GLY A 755 42.93 -14.37 -20.57
N ASP A 756 43.86 -14.83 -21.41
CA ASP A 756 43.82 -16.20 -21.97
C ASP A 756 44.24 -17.26 -20.95
N ASP A 757 45.11 -16.93 -20.00
CA ASP A 757 45.54 -17.81 -18.91
C ASP A 757 44.43 -18.02 -17.86
N LEU A 758 43.41 -17.16 -17.83
CA LEU A 758 42.21 -17.37 -17.02
C LEU A 758 41.45 -18.60 -17.54
N ALA A 759 41.45 -19.68 -16.75
CA ALA A 759 40.82 -20.93 -17.11
C ALA A 759 39.29 -20.80 -17.26
N ARG A 760 38.73 -21.63 -18.15
CA ARG A 760 37.27 -21.73 -18.37
C ARG A 760 36.67 -22.85 -17.51
N VAL A 761 35.42 -22.68 -17.09
CA VAL A 761 34.65 -23.71 -16.38
C VAL A 761 34.44 -24.91 -17.32
N PRO A 762 34.90 -26.14 -16.98
CA PRO A 762 35.06 -27.22 -17.96
C PRO A 762 33.81 -28.10 -18.09
N PHE A 763 32.72 -27.53 -18.60
CA PHE A 763 31.53 -28.28 -19.03
C PHE A 763 31.75 -29.02 -20.37
N SER A 764 30.85 -29.97 -20.68
CA SER A 764 30.82 -30.64 -21.99
C SER A 764 30.49 -29.66 -23.12
N THR A 765 31.06 -29.88 -24.31
CA THR A 765 30.78 -29.08 -25.53
C THR A 765 29.36 -29.24 -26.07
N ASP A 766 28.64 -30.25 -25.58
CA ASP A 766 27.29 -30.59 -26.05
C ASP A 766 26.19 -29.85 -25.24
N LEU A 767 26.58 -28.94 -24.35
CA LEU A 767 25.72 -28.15 -23.47
C LEU A 767 26.03 -26.66 -23.69
N THR A 768 25.05 -25.85 -24.11
CA THR A 768 25.27 -24.40 -24.35
C THR A 768 24.80 -23.59 -23.13
N PRO A 769 25.67 -22.98 -22.31
CA PRO A 769 25.23 -22.14 -21.20
C PRO A 769 24.63 -20.83 -21.72
N VAL A 770 23.40 -20.52 -21.29
CA VAL A 770 22.63 -19.35 -21.77
C VAL A 770 22.41 -18.29 -20.69
N GLU A 771 22.63 -18.64 -19.42
CA GLU A 771 22.37 -17.78 -18.27
C GLU A 771 23.26 -18.19 -17.08
N LEU A 772 23.72 -17.21 -16.32
CA LEU A 772 24.55 -17.38 -15.13
C LEU A 772 23.88 -16.76 -13.91
N ALA A 773 24.00 -17.41 -12.76
CA ALA A 773 23.76 -16.82 -11.45
C ALA A 773 24.98 -17.10 -10.56
N GLY A 774 25.34 -16.16 -9.69
CA GLY A 774 26.27 -16.39 -8.60
C GLY A 774 25.55 -16.18 -7.27
N ASN A 775 26.08 -16.74 -6.20
CA ASN A 775 25.69 -16.38 -4.85
C ASN A 775 26.93 -16.04 -4.00
N ALA A 776 26.88 -16.04 -2.67
CA ALA A 776 28.07 -15.78 -1.84
C ALA A 776 29.29 -16.64 -2.25
N ASP A 777 29.14 -17.97 -2.16
CA ASP A 777 30.21 -18.96 -2.26
C ASP A 777 30.00 -20.03 -3.34
N ALA A 778 29.13 -19.77 -4.33
CA ALA A 778 28.89 -20.67 -5.45
C ALA A 778 28.47 -19.92 -6.73
N ALA A 779 28.48 -20.63 -7.84
CA ALA A 779 27.96 -20.18 -9.13
C ALA A 779 27.19 -21.29 -9.85
N CYS A 780 26.20 -20.89 -10.64
CA CYS A 780 25.32 -21.76 -11.40
C CYS A 780 25.25 -21.32 -12.86
N ALA A 781 25.21 -22.30 -13.76
CA ALA A 781 24.89 -22.12 -15.17
C ALA A 781 23.58 -22.83 -15.51
N ARG A 782 22.71 -22.16 -16.26
CA ARG A 782 21.55 -22.77 -16.93
C ARG A 782 21.85 -22.92 -18.42
N PHE A 783 21.49 -24.07 -18.95
CA PHE A 783 21.81 -24.47 -20.33
C PHE A 783 20.60 -24.34 -21.26
N ASP A 784 20.84 -24.45 -22.56
CA ASP A 784 19.85 -24.37 -23.63
C ASP A 784 18.84 -25.53 -23.63
N ASP A 785 19.22 -26.69 -23.08
CA ASP A 785 18.32 -27.81 -22.77
C ASP A 785 17.41 -27.56 -21.54
N GLY A 786 17.58 -26.43 -20.84
CA GLY A 786 16.83 -26.06 -19.64
C GLY A 786 17.34 -26.67 -18.33
N THR A 787 18.44 -27.44 -18.36
CA THR A 787 19.08 -27.99 -17.16
C THR A 787 19.92 -26.93 -16.42
N VAL A 788 20.18 -27.16 -15.14
CA VAL A 788 21.00 -26.30 -14.27
C VAL A 788 22.13 -27.13 -13.65
N ARG A 789 23.33 -26.55 -13.55
CA ARG A 789 24.49 -27.12 -12.84
C ARG A 789 25.19 -26.03 -12.02
N CYS A 790 25.60 -26.34 -10.80
CA CYS A 790 26.18 -25.39 -9.86
C CYS A 790 27.48 -25.92 -9.25
N TRP A 791 28.42 -25.03 -8.96
CA TRP A 791 29.75 -25.33 -8.41
C TRP A 791 30.20 -24.29 -7.37
N GLY A 792 31.21 -24.63 -6.57
CA GLY A 792 31.70 -23.88 -5.41
C GLY A 792 31.44 -24.60 -4.09
N SER A 793 31.22 -23.82 -3.03
CA SER A 793 30.86 -24.31 -1.71
C SER A 793 29.49 -24.98 -1.72
N ASN A 794 29.37 -26.07 -0.97
CA ASN A 794 28.14 -26.84 -0.86
C ASN A 794 27.77 -27.20 0.59
N VAL A 795 28.41 -26.57 1.57
CA VAL A 795 28.13 -26.79 3.01
C VAL A 795 26.65 -26.59 3.33
N TYR A 796 26.04 -25.61 2.66
CA TYR A 796 24.63 -25.25 2.77
C TYR A 796 23.70 -25.96 1.77
N GLY A 797 24.19 -26.94 1.00
CA GLY A 797 23.41 -27.62 -0.05
C GLY A 797 23.17 -26.79 -1.31
N ALA A 798 23.79 -25.60 -1.42
CA ALA A 798 23.58 -24.63 -2.50
C ALA A 798 23.80 -25.19 -3.92
N LEU A 799 24.53 -26.30 -4.08
CA LEU A 799 24.73 -26.91 -5.39
C LEU A 799 23.56 -27.80 -5.83
N GLY A 800 22.65 -28.17 -4.93
CA GLY A 800 21.42 -28.92 -5.26
C GLY A 800 21.65 -30.37 -5.71
N ILE A 801 22.71 -31.02 -5.21
CA ILE A 801 23.17 -32.34 -5.67
C ILE A 801 22.96 -33.49 -4.66
N GLY A 802 22.48 -33.20 -3.45
CA GLY A 802 22.15 -34.22 -2.43
C GLY A 802 23.35 -34.76 -1.64
N ASP A 803 24.44 -33.99 -1.62
CA ASP A 803 25.57 -34.11 -0.69
C ASP A 803 26.04 -32.70 -0.28
N ALA A 804 26.79 -32.60 0.83
CA ALA A 804 27.36 -31.36 1.35
C ALA A 804 28.82 -31.12 0.92
N VAL A 805 29.28 -31.79 -0.16
CA VAL A 805 30.68 -31.70 -0.61
C VAL A 805 30.79 -30.64 -1.70
N ASN A 806 31.82 -29.81 -1.63
CA ASN A 806 32.12 -28.77 -2.63
C ASN A 806 32.31 -29.37 -4.04
N ARG A 807 32.31 -28.52 -5.07
CA ARG A 807 32.66 -28.92 -6.45
C ARG A 807 33.43 -27.80 -7.14
N GLY A 808 34.60 -28.10 -7.69
CA GLY A 808 35.43 -27.16 -8.45
C GLY A 808 36.82 -26.95 -7.88
N GLU A 809 37.04 -27.44 -6.66
CA GLU A 809 38.32 -27.47 -5.95
C GLU A 809 39.26 -28.59 -6.44
N SER A 810 38.78 -29.49 -7.30
CA SER A 810 39.57 -30.58 -7.87
C SER A 810 39.22 -30.88 -9.34
N ALA A 811 40.26 -31.11 -10.14
CA ALA A 811 40.15 -31.33 -11.58
C ALA A 811 39.17 -32.45 -11.96
N GLY A 812 38.30 -32.16 -12.92
CA GLY A 812 37.33 -33.12 -13.48
C GLY A 812 35.97 -33.18 -12.78
N GLN A 813 35.81 -32.61 -11.58
CA GLN A 813 34.53 -32.59 -10.87
C GLN A 813 33.41 -31.94 -11.70
N ILE A 814 33.68 -30.79 -12.32
CA ILE A 814 32.67 -30.03 -13.10
C ILE A 814 32.30 -30.74 -14.40
N ALA A 815 33.24 -31.46 -15.01
CA ALA A 815 32.98 -32.26 -16.21
C ALA A 815 32.11 -33.50 -15.90
N ALA A 816 32.12 -33.98 -14.65
CA ALA A 816 31.30 -35.07 -14.16
C ALA A 816 29.99 -34.60 -13.48
N LEU A 817 29.72 -33.30 -13.47
CA LEU A 817 28.62 -32.70 -12.70
C LEU A 817 27.25 -33.00 -13.35
N SER A 818 26.41 -33.72 -12.61
CA SER A 818 25.01 -33.96 -12.95
C SER A 818 24.21 -32.67 -12.99
N ALA A 819 23.14 -32.65 -13.79
CA ALA A 819 22.10 -31.63 -13.66
C ALA A 819 21.39 -31.77 -12.30
N ILE A 820 20.92 -30.65 -11.76
CA ILE A 820 20.06 -30.61 -10.57
C ILE A 820 18.69 -31.22 -10.93
N ASP A 821 18.13 -32.03 -10.02
CA ASP A 821 16.76 -32.53 -10.13
C ASP A 821 15.76 -31.48 -9.60
N LEU A 822 14.87 -31.01 -10.49
CA LEU A 822 13.88 -29.97 -10.22
C LEU A 822 12.46 -30.52 -10.06
N GLY A 823 12.26 -31.83 -10.19
CA GLY A 823 10.95 -32.50 -10.15
C GLY A 823 10.57 -33.16 -11.48
N SER A 824 9.52 -33.99 -11.46
CA SER A 824 9.23 -35.03 -12.45
C SER A 824 8.91 -34.56 -13.88
N GLY A 825 9.96 -34.12 -14.58
CA GLY A 825 9.95 -33.69 -15.98
C GLY A 825 10.16 -32.18 -16.20
N HIS A 826 10.41 -31.41 -15.14
CA HIS A 826 10.50 -29.95 -15.21
C HIS A 826 11.90 -29.44 -15.58
N THR A 827 11.92 -28.34 -16.35
CA THR A 827 13.11 -27.59 -16.77
C THR A 827 13.05 -26.15 -16.27
N ALA A 828 14.21 -25.49 -16.14
CA ALA A 828 14.29 -24.11 -15.70
C ALA A 828 14.10 -23.12 -16.87
N LYS A 829 13.22 -22.14 -16.71
CA LYS A 829 13.12 -20.95 -17.58
C LYS A 829 14.16 -19.89 -17.23
N ARG A 830 14.45 -19.70 -15.93
CA ARG A 830 15.49 -18.81 -15.39
C ARG A 830 16.02 -19.31 -14.05
N ILE A 831 17.26 -18.92 -13.74
CA ILE A 831 17.90 -19.08 -12.43
C ILE A 831 18.14 -17.72 -11.76
N TYR A 832 18.16 -17.70 -10.43
CA TYR A 832 18.41 -16.50 -9.61
C TYR A 832 19.37 -16.84 -8.46
N GLY A 833 20.26 -15.90 -8.14
CA GLY A 833 21.18 -15.90 -7.01
C GLY A 833 21.34 -14.49 -6.46
N GLY A 834 22.02 -14.34 -5.32
CA GLY A 834 22.16 -13.10 -4.55
C GLY A 834 23.26 -13.21 -3.50
N LEU A 835 23.40 -12.27 -2.59
CA LEU A 835 24.54 -12.23 -1.64
C LEU A 835 24.52 -13.31 -0.53
N GLY A 836 23.51 -14.17 -0.49
CA GLY A 836 23.39 -15.28 0.47
C GLY A 836 23.84 -16.64 -0.05
N ASN A 837 23.64 -17.70 0.75
CA ASN A 837 24.07 -19.08 0.45
C ASN A 837 22.98 -19.95 -0.21
N SER A 838 22.17 -19.37 -1.10
CA SER A 838 21.03 -20.07 -1.72
C SER A 838 20.75 -19.67 -3.18
N PHE A 839 19.95 -20.46 -3.88
CA PHE A 839 19.53 -20.25 -5.28
C PHE A 839 18.05 -20.55 -5.50
N CYS A 840 17.52 -20.09 -6.63
CA CYS A 840 16.17 -20.42 -7.11
C CYS A 840 16.12 -20.67 -8.62
N ALA A 841 15.16 -21.51 -9.05
CA ALA A 841 14.78 -21.71 -10.44
C ALA A 841 13.27 -21.47 -10.64
N LEU A 842 12.92 -20.66 -11.65
CA LEU A 842 11.55 -20.52 -12.16
C LEU A 842 11.36 -21.55 -13.27
N LEU A 843 10.39 -22.46 -13.11
CA LEU A 843 10.24 -23.67 -13.92
C LEU A 843 9.33 -23.46 -15.15
N ASP A 844 9.29 -24.46 -16.03
CA ASP A 844 8.53 -24.47 -17.29
C ASP A 844 7.00 -24.41 -17.15
N ASP A 845 6.45 -24.70 -15.97
CA ASP A 845 5.05 -24.53 -15.60
C ASP A 845 4.73 -23.18 -14.89
N ASP A 846 5.74 -22.31 -14.73
CA ASP A 846 5.72 -21.04 -13.95
C ASP A 846 5.72 -21.22 -12.41
N SER A 847 5.96 -22.44 -11.89
CA SER A 847 6.26 -22.66 -10.46
C SER A 847 7.68 -22.25 -10.08
N LEU A 848 7.92 -21.99 -8.80
CA LEU A 848 9.22 -21.59 -8.25
C LEU A 848 9.74 -22.67 -7.30
N LYS A 849 10.99 -23.13 -7.48
CA LYS A 849 11.72 -23.96 -6.51
C LYS A 849 13.03 -23.29 -6.11
N CYS A 850 13.44 -23.48 -4.86
CA CYS A 850 14.64 -22.86 -4.31
C CYS A 850 15.32 -23.78 -3.29
N TRP A 851 16.65 -23.73 -3.22
CA TRP A 851 17.49 -24.63 -2.41
C TRP A 851 18.74 -23.89 -1.91
N GLY A 852 19.55 -24.54 -1.06
CA GLY A 852 20.64 -23.94 -0.31
C GLY A 852 20.29 -23.70 1.16
N ASP A 853 20.92 -22.69 1.77
CA ASP A 853 20.68 -22.30 3.16
C ASP A 853 19.21 -21.91 3.40
N ASN A 854 18.67 -22.29 4.56
CA ASN A 854 17.31 -22.05 5.02
C ASN A 854 17.24 -21.68 6.52
N SER A 855 18.35 -21.25 7.14
CA SER A 855 18.43 -20.85 8.55
C SER A 855 17.26 -19.96 9.01
N ASP A 856 16.97 -18.92 8.21
CA ASP A 856 16.00 -17.86 8.50
C ASP A 856 14.75 -18.00 7.59
N ALA A 857 14.46 -19.25 7.18
CA ALA A 857 13.37 -19.67 6.30
C ALA A 857 13.28 -18.95 4.93
N ASN A 858 14.37 -18.29 4.53
CA ASN A 858 14.56 -17.57 3.28
C ASN A 858 14.35 -18.41 2.00
N LEU A 859 14.36 -19.75 2.08
CA LEU A 859 13.99 -20.57 0.92
C LEU A 859 12.54 -20.37 0.50
N GLY A 860 11.64 -20.13 1.46
CA GLY A 860 10.21 -20.00 1.22
C GLY A 860 9.47 -21.34 1.12
N ILE A 861 9.84 -22.31 1.95
CA ILE A 861 9.33 -23.69 1.94
C ILE A 861 8.68 -24.15 3.25
N GLY A 862 8.77 -23.34 4.30
CA GLY A 862 7.90 -23.41 5.47
C GLY A 862 8.26 -24.36 6.62
N VAL A 863 7.70 -24.08 7.81
CA VAL A 863 7.89 -24.97 8.98
C VAL A 863 7.22 -26.32 8.78
N GLY A 864 8.00 -27.36 9.04
CA GLY A 864 7.73 -28.73 8.59
C GLY A 864 8.99 -29.34 7.96
N ALA A 865 9.83 -28.51 7.33
CA ALA A 865 11.22 -28.86 7.07
C ALA A 865 11.95 -29.13 8.40
N THR A 866 12.55 -30.31 8.54
CA THR A 866 13.41 -30.66 9.68
C THR A 866 14.90 -30.39 9.43
N ASP A 867 15.27 -30.08 8.19
CA ASP A 867 16.63 -29.65 7.84
C ASP A 867 16.67 -28.15 7.57
N THR A 868 17.80 -27.54 7.96
CA THR A 868 18.08 -26.11 7.82
C THR A 868 18.77 -25.78 6.49
N ASN A 869 19.09 -26.80 5.68
CA ASN A 869 19.77 -26.66 4.39
C ASN A 869 19.13 -27.64 3.40
N TRP A 870 18.81 -27.21 2.18
CA TRP A 870 18.18 -28.09 1.19
C TRP A 870 19.10 -28.35 0.00
N GLY A 871 19.26 -29.62 -0.35
CA GLY A 871 20.17 -30.10 -1.39
C GLY A 871 21.51 -30.60 -0.85
N ASN A 872 21.68 -30.67 0.48
CA ASN A 872 22.89 -31.18 1.14
C ASN A 872 22.81 -32.68 1.48
N ALA A 873 21.63 -33.29 1.38
CA ALA A 873 21.40 -34.70 1.70
C ALA A 873 20.60 -35.44 0.63
N THR A 874 20.74 -36.77 0.63
CA THR A 874 20.24 -37.62 -0.46
C THR A 874 18.72 -37.74 -0.43
N GLY A 875 18.06 -37.20 -1.46
CA GLY A 875 16.62 -37.33 -1.68
C GLY A 875 15.79 -36.07 -1.38
N GLU A 876 16.43 -34.97 -1.01
CA GLU A 876 15.78 -33.67 -0.73
C GLU A 876 15.31 -32.93 -1.99
N MET A 877 16.03 -33.12 -3.10
CA MET A 877 15.77 -32.46 -4.39
C MET A 877 14.67 -33.20 -5.18
N GLY A 878 14.41 -32.77 -6.42
CA GLY A 878 13.39 -33.36 -7.27
C GLY A 878 11.97 -33.06 -6.76
N ASP A 879 11.12 -34.08 -6.70
CA ASP A 879 9.74 -33.96 -6.21
C ASP A 879 9.61 -33.80 -4.69
N THR A 880 10.68 -34.09 -3.92
CA THR A 880 10.70 -33.86 -2.47
C THR A 880 10.78 -32.38 -2.13
N LEU A 881 11.50 -31.59 -2.93
CA LEU A 881 11.68 -30.15 -2.72
C LEU A 881 10.34 -29.41 -2.98
N PRO A 882 9.77 -28.73 -1.97
CA PRO A 882 8.50 -28.01 -2.16
C PRO A 882 8.61 -26.90 -3.21
N THR A 883 7.51 -26.61 -3.89
CA THR A 883 7.35 -25.34 -4.63
C THR A 883 7.04 -24.21 -3.67
N VAL A 884 7.70 -23.07 -3.84
CA VAL A 884 7.44 -21.85 -3.08
C VAL A 884 6.05 -21.32 -3.46
N ASP A 885 5.11 -21.28 -2.52
CA ASP A 885 3.80 -20.65 -2.74
C ASP A 885 3.90 -19.13 -2.60
N VAL A 886 3.29 -18.42 -3.54
CA VAL A 886 3.25 -16.95 -3.62
C VAL A 886 1.84 -16.39 -3.74
N GLY A 887 0.80 -17.24 -3.72
CA GLY A 887 -0.61 -16.84 -3.68
C GLY A 887 -1.45 -17.46 -4.78
N THR A 888 -2.69 -17.83 -4.45
CA THR A 888 -3.53 -18.70 -5.29
C THR A 888 -3.85 -18.06 -6.64
N GLY A 889 -3.53 -18.78 -7.71
CA GLY A 889 -3.70 -18.31 -9.09
C GLY A 889 -2.72 -17.23 -9.54
N THR A 890 -1.68 -16.92 -8.77
CA THR A 890 -0.59 -16.02 -9.16
C THR A 890 0.66 -16.80 -9.59
N THR A 891 1.54 -16.17 -10.39
CA THR A 891 2.85 -16.75 -10.78
C THR A 891 3.96 -15.71 -10.72
N VAL A 892 5.21 -16.15 -10.56
CA VAL A 892 6.38 -15.27 -10.44
C VAL A 892 6.89 -14.84 -11.81
N SER A 893 7.08 -13.53 -12.00
CA SER A 893 7.61 -12.93 -13.25
C SER A 893 9.08 -12.51 -13.16
N ALA A 894 9.56 -12.22 -11.95
CA ALA A 894 10.95 -11.96 -11.61
C ALA A 894 11.16 -12.17 -10.10
N LEU A 895 12.36 -12.56 -9.71
CA LEU A 895 12.79 -12.73 -8.33
C LEU A 895 14.09 -11.95 -8.10
N SER A 896 14.30 -11.51 -6.87
CA SER A 896 15.52 -10.92 -6.32
C SER A 896 15.86 -11.65 -5.02
N ILE A 897 17.15 -11.82 -4.74
CA ILE A 897 17.69 -12.54 -3.58
C ILE A 897 18.73 -11.63 -2.92
N GLY A 898 18.58 -11.38 -1.62
CA GLY A 898 19.56 -10.68 -0.79
C GLY A 898 20.54 -11.66 -0.16
N SER A 899 20.96 -11.42 1.08
CA SER A 899 21.61 -12.46 1.89
C SER A 899 20.56 -13.45 2.38
N ASP A 900 19.85 -13.07 3.44
CA ASP A 900 19.01 -13.98 4.22
C ASP A 900 17.52 -13.78 3.89
N PHE A 901 17.24 -13.21 2.72
CA PHE A 901 15.89 -12.89 2.28
C PHE A 901 15.73 -12.74 0.76
N ARG A 902 14.48 -12.63 0.30
CA ARG A 902 14.09 -12.61 -1.12
C ARG A 902 12.85 -11.75 -1.37
N CYS A 903 12.69 -11.31 -2.62
CA CYS A 903 11.53 -10.55 -3.07
C CYS A 903 11.13 -10.90 -4.52
N ALA A 904 9.83 -11.10 -4.79
CA ALA A 904 9.28 -11.51 -6.09
C ALA A 904 8.26 -10.51 -6.68
N ILE A 905 8.29 -10.31 -8.00
CA ILE A 905 7.25 -9.57 -8.77
C ILE A 905 6.27 -10.58 -9.38
N LEU A 906 4.97 -10.45 -9.12
CA LEU A 906 3.96 -11.38 -9.63
C LEU A 906 3.33 -10.94 -10.97
N THR A 907 2.94 -11.90 -11.80
CA THR A 907 2.41 -11.67 -13.18
C THR A 907 1.11 -10.87 -13.22
N ILE A 908 0.10 -11.26 -12.42
CA ILE A 908 -1.25 -10.67 -12.51
C ILE A 908 -1.49 -9.50 -11.54
N SER A 909 -0.73 -9.41 -10.44
CA SER A 909 -0.86 -8.35 -9.44
C SER A 909 -0.20 -7.01 -9.89
N THR A 910 -0.03 -6.05 -8.99
CA THR A 910 0.66 -4.77 -9.26
C THR A 910 1.82 -4.49 -8.29
N GLY A 911 2.19 -5.47 -7.45
CA GLY A 911 3.14 -5.31 -6.35
C GLY A 911 4.16 -6.45 -6.25
N VAL A 912 5.01 -6.34 -5.22
CA VAL A 912 6.04 -7.32 -4.84
C VAL A 912 5.59 -8.08 -3.58
N LYS A 913 6.06 -9.32 -3.40
CA LYS A 913 6.04 -10.04 -2.10
C LYS A 913 7.48 -10.31 -1.66
N CYS A 914 7.77 -10.27 -0.37
CA CYS A 914 9.12 -10.55 0.18
C CYS A 914 9.05 -11.51 1.37
N TRP A 915 10.10 -12.32 1.56
CA TRP A 915 10.20 -13.33 2.62
C TRP A 915 11.69 -13.64 2.97
N GLY A 916 11.93 -14.24 4.12
CA GLY A 916 13.22 -14.47 4.78
C GLY A 916 13.37 -13.64 6.06
N GLU A 917 14.61 -13.35 6.45
CA GLU A 917 14.93 -12.47 7.58
C GLU A 917 14.48 -11.03 7.31
N ASN A 918 14.04 -10.32 8.36
CA ASN A 918 13.50 -8.97 8.32
C ASN A 918 14.10 -8.01 9.36
N SER A 919 15.18 -8.40 10.05
CA SER A 919 15.79 -7.66 11.18
C SER A 919 16.12 -6.18 10.95
N ASN A 920 16.23 -5.73 9.70
CA ASN A 920 16.48 -4.35 9.29
C ASN A 920 15.35 -3.77 8.39
N GLY A 921 14.17 -4.41 8.35
CA GLY A 921 13.03 -4.00 7.53
C GLY A 921 13.13 -4.38 6.05
N GLN A 922 14.10 -5.23 5.67
CA GLN A 922 14.42 -5.56 4.28
C GLN A 922 13.25 -6.17 3.47
N LEU A 923 12.26 -6.75 4.14
CA LEU A 923 11.05 -7.30 3.50
C LEU A 923 10.02 -6.22 3.15
N GLY A 924 10.13 -5.01 3.72
CA GLY A 924 9.20 -3.92 3.44
C GLY A 924 7.80 -4.13 4.02
N SER A 925 7.72 -4.78 5.19
CA SER A 925 6.48 -5.00 5.96
C SER A 925 6.10 -3.80 6.84
N GLY A 926 7.09 -3.04 7.33
CA GLY A 926 6.89 -2.02 8.36
C GLY A 926 7.13 -2.55 9.78
N SER A 927 8.03 -3.52 9.94
CA SER A 927 8.47 -4.11 11.21
C SER A 927 9.83 -4.80 11.02
N THR A 928 10.60 -4.96 12.09
CA THR A 928 11.79 -5.85 12.14
C THR A 928 11.54 -7.19 12.83
N THR A 929 10.36 -7.39 13.42
CA THR A 929 10.11 -8.49 14.38
C THR A 929 9.50 -9.74 13.77
N GLU A 930 9.30 -9.77 12.45
CA GLU A 930 8.64 -10.86 11.73
C GLU A 930 9.43 -11.24 10.48
N ASP A 931 10.06 -12.41 10.54
CA ASP A 931 10.72 -13.09 9.43
C ASP A 931 9.68 -13.97 8.73
N TYR A 932 9.33 -13.67 7.47
CA TYR A 932 8.28 -14.42 6.75
C TYR A 932 8.87 -15.62 6.03
N GLY A 933 8.20 -16.78 6.11
CA GLY A 933 8.70 -18.05 5.60
C GLY A 933 8.84 -19.11 6.70
N VAL A 934 8.90 -18.69 7.98
CA VAL A 934 8.84 -19.56 9.16
C VAL A 934 7.39 -20.05 9.45
N TYR A 935 6.51 -20.02 8.45
CA TYR A 935 5.11 -20.48 8.49
C TYR A 935 4.97 -21.73 7.60
N PRO A 936 4.00 -22.64 7.80
CA PRO A 936 3.85 -23.83 6.96
C PRO A 936 3.80 -23.50 5.46
N ALA A 937 4.20 -24.44 4.58
CA ALA A 937 4.22 -24.20 3.13
C ALA A 937 2.87 -23.77 2.55
N SER A 938 1.76 -24.21 3.15
CA SER A 938 0.37 -23.81 2.84
C SER A 938 0.04 -22.37 3.21
N ASP A 939 0.82 -21.77 4.10
CA ASP A 939 0.51 -20.52 4.79
C ASP A 939 1.36 -19.36 4.26
N MET A 940 2.37 -19.64 3.42
CA MET A 940 3.07 -18.58 2.68
C MET A 940 2.23 -17.97 1.56
N GLY A 941 1.36 -18.77 0.92
CA GLY A 941 0.68 -18.44 -0.33
C GLY A 941 0.07 -17.04 -0.38
N ASP A 942 -1.19 -16.88 0.04
CA ASP A 942 -1.86 -15.57 -0.04
C ASP A 942 -1.54 -14.64 1.14
N ALA A 943 -1.14 -15.19 2.30
CA ALA A 943 -0.81 -14.42 3.49
C ALA A 943 0.52 -13.64 3.39
N LEU A 944 1.48 -14.04 2.52
CA LEU A 944 2.70 -13.25 2.32
C LEU A 944 2.37 -11.79 1.97
N PRO A 945 2.85 -10.80 2.75
CA PRO A 945 2.42 -9.42 2.59
C PRO A 945 2.90 -8.82 1.27
N PHE A 946 2.00 -8.08 0.61
CA PHE A 946 2.36 -7.32 -0.59
C PHE A 946 3.09 -6.03 -0.21
N VAL A 947 4.36 -5.91 -0.61
CA VAL A 947 5.10 -4.65 -0.64
C VAL A 947 4.44 -3.71 -1.64
N ARG A 948 3.72 -2.71 -1.13
CA ARG A 948 2.96 -1.74 -1.93
C ARG A 948 3.83 -0.55 -2.30
N LEU A 949 3.79 -0.14 -3.57
CA LEU A 949 4.62 0.95 -4.10
C LEU A 949 3.83 2.01 -4.92
N GLY A 950 2.57 1.72 -5.37
CA GLY A 950 1.50 2.73 -5.58
C GLY A 950 0.77 2.85 -6.96
N ILE A 951 -0.30 3.67 -6.99
CA ILE A 951 -0.81 4.53 -8.10
C ILE A 951 -1.96 4.01 -9.08
N ILE A 952 -3.12 4.73 -9.19
CA ILE A 952 -4.24 4.83 -10.25
C ILE A 952 -5.67 4.15 -10.04
N VAL A 953 -6.65 4.33 -10.99
CA VAL A 953 -8.04 4.95 -10.92
C VAL A 953 -9.00 4.47 -12.10
N PRO A 954 -10.38 4.55 -12.05
CA PRO A 954 -11.36 3.83 -12.94
C PRO A 954 -12.06 4.61 -14.11
N SER A 955 -13.16 4.06 -14.71
CA SER A 955 -13.93 4.56 -15.90
C SER A 955 -15.48 4.51 -15.78
N THR A 956 -16.26 5.03 -16.77
CA THR A 956 -17.72 5.33 -16.66
C THR A 956 -18.56 5.21 -17.96
N SER A 957 -19.91 5.13 -17.85
CA SER A 957 -20.88 5.52 -18.90
C SER A 957 -22.27 5.95 -18.33
N THR A 958 -23.07 6.69 -19.11
CA THR A 958 -24.36 7.37 -18.77
C THR A 958 -25.23 7.48 -20.04
N PRO A 959 -26.51 7.97 -20.07
CA PRO A 959 -27.37 8.66 -19.07
C PRO A 959 -28.68 7.85 -18.77
N THR A 960 -29.90 8.32 -18.42
CA THR A 960 -30.67 9.59 -18.55
C THR A 960 -31.80 9.63 -17.47
N PRO A 961 -32.59 10.72 -17.25
CA PRO A 961 -33.19 11.01 -15.95
C PRO A 961 -34.66 10.60 -15.75
N THR A 962 -35.05 10.37 -14.48
CA THR A 962 -36.44 10.25 -14.02
C THR A 962 -36.80 11.38 -13.05
N LYS A 963 -38.08 11.80 -13.05
CA LYS A 963 -38.52 13.06 -12.43
C LYS A 963 -39.14 12.88 -11.03
N THR A 964 -38.54 13.54 -10.04
CA THR A 964 -39.17 14.31 -8.94
C THR A 964 -40.23 13.68 -8.01
N LEU A 965 -39.91 13.75 -6.70
CA LEU A 965 -40.75 14.14 -5.56
C LEU A 965 -41.71 13.08 -4.95
N SER A 966 -41.65 12.75 -3.65
CA SER A 966 -41.70 13.54 -2.38
C SER A 966 -43.15 13.75 -1.86
N PRO A 967 -43.38 13.82 -0.53
CA PRO A 967 -44.35 12.90 0.10
C PRO A 967 -45.50 13.59 0.90
N SER A 968 -46.06 12.91 1.92
CA SER A 968 -47.39 13.12 2.58
C SER A 968 -47.31 13.44 4.11
N ARG A 969 -48.43 13.70 4.88
CA ARG A 969 -48.49 13.87 6.40
C ARG A 969 -49.77 13.34 7.17
N THR A 970 -49.61 12.78 8.40
CA THR A 970 -50.64 12.18 9.36
C THR A 970 -50.51 12.55 10.89
N LYS A 971 -50.03 11.66 11.80
CA LYS A 971 -50.05 11.68 13.31
C LYS A 971 -51.49 11.49 13.92
N SER A 972 -51.76 11.01 15.15
CA SER A 972 -50.99 10.34 16.23
C SER A 972 -51.88 9.39 17.14
N THR A 973 -51.31 8.76 18.20
CA THR A 973 -51.83 8.19 19.51
C THR A 973 -53.09 7.28 19.71
N THR A 974 -52.85 6.04 20.19
CA THR A 974 -53.24 5.38 21.49
C THR A 974 -54.70 5.35 22.03
N LYS A 975 -55.29 4.15 22.33
CA LYS A 975 -55.80 3.69 23.68
C LYS A 975 -56.74 2.44 23.77
N THR A 976 -56.47 1.59 24.77
CA THR A 976 -57.34 0.74 25.67
C THR A 976 -58.66 0.04 25.27
N LEU A 977 -58.76 -1.22 25.77
CA LEU A 977 -59.92 -1.97 26.32
C LEU A 977 -60.90 -2.73 25.39
N THR A 978 -61.46 -3.80 25.96
CA THR A 978 -62.35 -4.85 25.41
C THR A 978 -63.79 -4.70 25.96
N PRO A 979 -64.81 -5.56 25.63
CA PRO A 979 -64.87 -6.71 24.70
C PRO A 979 -66.10 -6.74 23.74
N SER A 980 -66.15 -7.76 22.87
CA SER A 980 -67.28 -8.73 22.70
C SER A 980 -67.85 -9.00 21.28
N ARG A 981 -68.36 -10.25 21.16
CA ARG A 981 -69.53 -10.70 20.36
C ARG A 981 -69.38 -11.18 18.89
N THR A 982 -69.05 -12.47 18.78
CA THR A 982 -69.71 -13.52 17.96
C THR A 982 -70.65 -13.15 16.79
N ALA A 983 -70.24 -13.56 15.56
CA ALA A 983 -71.07 -14.17 14.50
C ALA A 983 -70.14 -14.80 13.42
N THR A 984 -69.81 -16.09 13.46
CA THR A 984 -70.47 -17.24 12.76
C THR A 984 -70.53 -17.21 11.21
N ARG A 985 -69.99 -18.30 10.63
CA ARG A 985 -70.42 -19.05 9.41
C ARG A 985 -70.00 -18.59 7.99
N THR A 986 -69.22 -19.48 7.34
CA THR A 986 -69.39 -20.09 5.99
C THR A 986 -69.61 -19.18 4.75
N THR A 987 -68.95 -19.39 3.60
CA THR A 987 -68.20 -20.56 3.10
C THR A 987 -67.21 -20.17 1.97
N ALA A 988 -66.28 -21.08 1.64
CA ALA A 988 -65.36 -21.03 0.50
C ALA A 988 -66.10 -21.13 -0.87
N PRO A 989 -65.45 -20.93 -2.03
CA PRO A 989 -64.26 -21.69 -2.47
C PRO A 989 -62.90 -21.09 -2.13
#